data_AF-A0A924P7X5-F1
#
_entry.id   AF-A0A924P7X5-F1
#
_cell.length_a   1.000
_cell.length_b   1.000
_cell.length_c   1.000
_cell.angle_alpha   90.00
_cell.angle_beta   90.00
_cell.angle_gamma   90.00
#
_symmetry.space_group_name_H-M   'P 1'
#
loop_
_entity.id
_entity.type
_entity.pdbx_description
1 polymer ?
#
loop_
_entity_poly.entity_id
_entity_poly.type
_entity_poly.pdbx_seq_one_letter_code
_entity_poly.pdbx_strand_id
1 'polypeptide(L)'
;FINPERVSMPDFDVDFCQDRRGEVIDYVIQKYGKDNVTQIITFGKLQARAVLKDVGRVMGLSFAESDILTKLLPDELNITLDSAIEKEPRLRERMDQDFKANKVMDYARSLEGLYRNAGIHAAGVIITEEPVVTYCPLYVGKDGDVVTQFDKDSAEKIGLVKFDFLGLKTLTVIDHAIKLVRAGAEPGTPEADFELERMNYEDAKVFALISSGDTDGVFQVESSGMKDLCSRIQPNSLEDLTAINALYRPGPLGSGMVDDFIDRKHGRQEIKFDVEQLATILKDTYGVILYQEQVMQTARELAGYSLGQADLLRRAMGKKKADEMAQHKGLFVKGATEKGIPQAKAESIFDLMAKFAEYGFNKSHSAAYGVLTYQTAYLKAYYPAEFMAALMTTEMHDTDKITKYIGDAKAHQIPVLPPDVNYSQNRFSVEKVTKPSGEVVHGIRFGLEAIKGVGGIAVDTIVEARKTGGRFTSVMNFCKRVSTRKVNKKVLESLTIAGGFDEIGEVNRASLLASIETLLEFAGDEQAERELGQNSLFDSFSAEEVKMITPSHAIFKNEEAWPRSKQLAMEKAVVGFFVSGHPMDTWQRICEEWLGWSTERIKKMAEEKQNAKQAVKAAAPKADANAPYDYRSRPPKTEVALGGLLSEMREVTTKKGTRMAFGQFEDMKGKIEVIFFPDAYATLGEIVKRALVEADPLVLRGEVEFGDEAPKILVKSLEWAEEAHKTRVNQVVLKLPLPNVTPDQLRELKKHFLQHRGKCSIRLDFIDPRFKTHLQLPKNVGVAATPAMVESVNRIFGVEVVHLI
;
A
#
# COMPACT_ATOMS: atom_id res chain seq x y z
N PHE A 1 30.49 -3.63 -18.72
CA PHE A 1 30.63 -2.62 -17.65
C PHE A 1 31.90 -1.80 -17.84
N ILE A 2 33.10 -2.39 -17.70
CA ILE A 2 34.36 -1.72 -18.07
C ILE A 2 34.63 -1.93 -19.57
N ASN A 3 34.87 -0.84 -20.29
CA ASN A 3 35.24 -0.87 -21.71
C ASN A 3 36.74 -0.55 -21.85
N PRO A 4 37.59 -1.51 -22.29
CA PRO A 4 39.03 -1.31 -22.42
C PRO A 4 39.42 -0.17 -23.37
N GLU A 5 38.57 0.14 -24.35
CA GLU A 5 38.78 1.20 -25.34
C GLU A 5 38.33 2.58 -24.83
N ARG A 6 37.84 2.68 -23.57
CA ARG A 6 37.31 3.91 -22.98
C ARG A 6 38.09 4.34 -21.74
N VAL A 7 38.59 5.57 -21.76
CA VAL A 7 39.19 6.23 -20.59
C VAL A 7 38.10 6.99 -19.83
N SER A 8 37.30 6.26 -19.04
CA SER A 8 36.38 6.86 -18.07
C SER A 8 36.36 6.03 -16.80
N MET A 9 36.27 6.68 -15.65
CA MET A 9 36.10 5.96 -14.39
C MET A 9 34.77 5.18 -14.38
N PRO A 10 34.76 3.94 -13.87
CA PRO A 10 33.53 3.22 -13.60
C PRO A 10 32.77 3.89 -12.43
N ASP A 11 31.44 3.99 -12.53
CA ASP A 11 30.56 4.41 -11.43
C ASP A 11 29.97 3.13 -10.81
N PHE A 12 30.29 2.87 -9.54
CA PHE A 12 29.81 1.69 -8.82
C PHE A 12 28.68 2.09 -7.87
N ASP A 13 27.48 1.61 -8.19
CA ASP A 13 26.29 1.75 -7.36
C ASP A 13 26.06 0.42 -6.65
N VAL A 14 26.05 0.44 -5.31
CA VAL A 14 25.89 -0.76 -4.48
C VAL A 14 24.71 -0.58 -3.54
N ASP A 15 23.74 -1.48 -3.65
CA ASP A 15 22.56 -1.52 -2.80
C ASP A 15 22.87 -2.27 -1.48
N PHE A 16 22.56 -1.62 -0.36
CA PHE A 16 22.68 -2.18 0.99
C PHE A 16 21.32 -2.24 1.69
N CYS A 17 21.19 -3.13 2.67
CA CYS A 17 20.10 -3.07 3.64
C CYS A 17 20.08 -1.69 4.30
N GLN A 18 18.94 -1.00 4.25
CA GLN A 18 18.83 0.39 4.70
C GLN A 18 19.19 0.52 6.19
N ASP A 19 18.77 -0.43 7.03
CA ASP A 19 19.00 -0.42 8.49
C ASP A 19 20.49 -0.59 8.83
N ARG A 20 21.26 -1.24 7.95
CA ARG A 20 22.68 -1.58 8.19
C ARG A 20 23.65 -0.79 7.33
N ARG A 21 23.16 0.10 6.47
CA ARG A 21 23.98 0.94 5.59
C ARG A 21 24.97 1.81 6.39
N GLY A 22 24.56 2.30 7.56
CA GLY A 22 25.43 3.08 8.45
C GLY A 22 26.69 2.30 8.86
N GLU A 23 26.55 1.01 9.18
CA GLU A 23 27.68 0.14 9.55
C GLU A 23 28.74 0.06 8.43
N VAL A 24 28.31 0.05 7.17
CA VAL A 24 29.21 0.02 5.99
C VAL A 24 29.95 1.34 5.86
N ILE A 25 29.25 2.47 6.03
CA ILE A 25 29.86 3.81 6.00
C ILE A 25 30.90 3.92 7.12
N ASP A 26 30.55 3.51 8.34
CA ASP A 26 31.45 3.51 9.50
C ASP A 26 32.68 2.64 9.25
N TYR A 27 32.51 1.46 8.66
CA TYR A 27 33.62 0.59 8.27
C TYR A 27 34.56 1.26 7.26
N VAL A 28 34.01 1.92 6.23
CA VAL A 28 34.81 2.63 5.21
C VAL A 28 35.57 3.79 5.85
N ILE A 29 34.93 4.57 6.72
CA ILE A 29 35.56 5.65 7.50
C ILE A 29 36.72 5.10 8.35
N GLN A 30 36.52 3.99 9.04
CA GLN A 30 37.56 3.36 9.86
C GLN A 30 38.71 2.82 9.02
N LYS A 31 38.42 2.23 7.86
CA LYS A 31 39.41 1.59 6.99
C LYS A 31 40.30 2.58 6.25
N TYR A 32 39.72 3.64 5.69
CA TYR A 32 40.43 4.59 4.85
C TYR A 32 40.82 5.88 5.59
N GLY A 33 40.30 6.10 6.80
CA GLY A 33 40.58 7.26 7.62
C GLY A 33 39.46 8.30 7.57
N LYS A 34 39.18 8.92 8.73
CA LYS A 34 38.08 9.89 8.88
C LYS A 34 38.21 11.10 7.98
N ASP A 35 39.43 11.55 7.70
CA ASP A 35 39.68 12.74 6.88
C ASP A 35 39.68 12.44 5.36
N ASN A 36 39.72 11.16 4.99
CA ASN A 36 39.81 10.66 3.62
C ASN A 36 38.45 10.19 3.06
N VAL A 37 37.41 10.16 3.90
CA VAL A 37 36.08 9.70 3.55
C VAL A 37 35.07 10.78 3.91
N THR A 38 34.28 11.21 2.94
CA THR A 38 33.22 12.19 3.16
C THR A 38 32.02 11.91 2.28
N GLN A 39 30.86 12.42 2.66
CA GLN A 39 29.67 12.36 1.83
C GLN A 39 29.61 13.55 0.87
N ILE A 40 28.88 13.40 -0.23
CA ILE A 40 28.74 14.44 -1.24
C ILE A 40 27.65 15.43 -0.81
N ILE A 41 27.83 16.73 -1.00
CA ILE A 41 26.75 17.70 -0.81
C ILE A 41 25.72 17.63 -1.92
N THR A 42 24.47 17.87 -1.56
CA THR A 42 23.39 18.16 -2.50
C THR A 42 22.86 19.55 -2.23
N PHE A 43 22.47 20.23 -3.31
CA PHE A 43 21.82 21.53 -3.22
C PHE A 43 20.35 21.39 -3.56
N GLY A 44 19.49 21.63 -2.55
CA GLY A 44 18.05 21.67 -2.75
C GLY A 44 17.69 22.88 -3.62
N LYS A 45 17.18 22.64 -4.83
CA LYS A 45 16.66 23.70 -5.70
C LYS A 45 15.21 24.02 -5.36
N LEU A 46 14.83 25.28 -5.55
CA LEU A 46 13.45 25.75 -5.47
C LEU A 46 12.65 25.22 -6.68
N GLN A 47 12.02 24.07 -6.50
CA GLN A 47 11.09 23.46 -7.47
C GLN A 47 9.76 24.21 -7.49
N ALA A 48 9.04 24.18 -8.62
CA ALA A 48 7.77 24.90 -8.86
C ALA A 48 6.79 24.87 -7.67
N ARG A 49 6.54 23.67 -7.10
CA ARG A 49 5.64 23.50 -5.95
C ARG A 49 6.17 24.13 -4.66
N ALA A 50 7.47 23.99 -4.41
CA ALA A 50 8.11 24.49 -3.18
C ALA A 50 8.21 26.02 -3.21
N VAL A 51 8.61 26.60 -4.35
CA VAL A 51 8.75 28.05 -4.50
C VAL A 51 7.42 28.78 -4.32
N LEU A 52 6.32 28.23 -4.86
CA LEU A 52 4.98 28.80 -4.65
C LEU A 52 4.56 28.81 -3.17
N LYS A 53 4.85 27.74 -2.42
CA LYS A 53 4.52 27.66 -0.99
C LYS A 53 5.35 28.63 -0.16
N ASP A 54 6.65 28.74 -0.44
CA ASP A 54 7.55 29.63 0.29
C ASP A 54 7.21 31.11 0.02
N VAL A 55 7.05 31.49 -1.25
CA VAL A 55 6.63 32.85 -1.63
C VAL A 55 5.23 33.15 -1.09
N GLY A 56 4.29 32.21 -1.21
CA GLY A 56 2.95 32.36 -0.65
C GLY A 56 2.97 32.65 0.84
N ARG A 57 3.76 31.90 1.62
CA ARG A 57 3.92 32.13 3.06
C ARG A 57 4.49 33.51 3.37
N VAL A 58 5.52 33.95 2.65
CA VAL A 58 6.13 35.28 2.83
C VAL A 58 5.14 36.40 2.48
N MET A 59 4.31 36.18 1.46
CA MET A 59 3.25 37.11 1.04
C MET A 59 1.99 37.05 1.91
N GLY A 60 1.99 36.24 2.98
CA GLY A 60 0.89 36.14 3.94
C GLY A 60 -0.31 35.33 3.44
N LEU A 61 -0.13 34.45 2.46
CA LEU A 61 -1.15 33.46 2.11
C LEU A 61 -1.23 32.41 3.24
N SER A 62 -2.46 32.03 3.58
CA SER A 62 -2.71 30.88 4.44
C SER A 62 -2.24 29.59 3.77
N PHE A 63 -2.09 28.52 4.57
CA PHE A 63 -1.74 27.19 4.07
C PHE A 63 -2.75 26.70 3.03
N ALA A 64 -4.05 26.94 3.25
CA ALA A 64 -5.11 26.54 2.34
C ALA A 64 -5.03 27.27 0.98
N GLU A 65 -4.78 28.58 0.98
CA GLU A 65 -4.63 29.37 -0.25
C GLU A 65 -3.40 28.93 -1.07
N SER A 66 -2.28 28.70 -0.38
CA SER A 66 -1.05 28.19 -1.03
C SER A 66 -1.25 26.78 -1.60
N ASP A 67 -1.97 25.92 -0.86
CA ASP A 67 -2.25 24.54 -1.28
C ASP A 67 -3.11 24.50 -2.55
N ILE A 68 -4.12 25.39 -2.66
CA ILE A 68 -4.96 25.53 -3.87
C ILE A 68 -4.08 25.83 -5.10
N LEU A 69 -3.18 26.81 -5.03
CA LEU A 69 -2.30 27.15 -6.15
C LEU A 69 -1.39 25.99 -6.52
N THR A 70 -0.81 25.32 -5.53
CA THR A 70 0.09 24.20 -5.82
C THR A 70 -0.60 22.97 -6.38
N LYS A 71 -1.86 22.71 -6.02
CA LYS A 71 -2.64 21.57 -6.54
C LYS A 71 -3.02 21.71 -8.01
N LEU A 72 -2.92 22.90 -8.59
CA LEU A 72 -3.13 23.13 -10.01
C LEU A 72 -1.90 22.80 -10.85
N LEU A 73 -0.72 22.64 -10.24
CA LEU A 73 0.47 22.23 -10.99
C LEU A 73 0.29 20.79 -11.50
N PRO A 74 0.49 20.53 -12.81
CA PRO A 74 0.50 19.17 -13.33
C PRO A 74 1.55 18.30 -12.64
N ASP A 75 1.23 17.03 -12.39
CA ASP A 75 2.16 16.05 -11.81
C ASP A 75 3.06 15.47 -12.91
N GLU A 76 3.98 16.31 -13.39
CA GLU A 76 5.03 15.93 -14.32
C GLU A 76 6.42 16.14 -13.71
N LEU A 77 7.36 15.27 -14.10
CA LEU A 77 8.72 15.31 -13.60
C LEU A 77 9.45 16.55 -14.15
N ASN A 78 10.04 17.35 -13.25
CA ASN A 78 10.73 18.61 -13.58
C ASN A 78 9.84 19.67 -14.27
N ILE A 79 8.54 19.72 -13.95
CA ILE A 79 7.68 20.79 -14.44
C ILE A 79 8.16 22.16 -13.96
N THR A 80 8.25 23.11 -14.89
CA THR A 80 8.52 24.52 -14.59
C THR A 80 7.21 25.29 -14.44
N LEU A 81 7.24 26.41 -13.72
CA LEU A 81 6.06 27.28 -13.59
C LEU A 81 5.55 27.75 -14.96
N ASP A 82 6.45 28.06 -15.89
CA ASP A 82 6.09 28.46 -17.25
C ASP A 82 5.35 27.34 -18.00
N SER A 83 5.88 26.12 -17.95
CA SER A 83 5.22 24.97 -18.58
C SER A 83 3.89 24.64 -17.92
N ALA A 84 3.79 24.79 -16.59
CA ALA A 84 2.54 24.57 -15.86
C ALA A 84 1.45 25.57 -16.27
N ILE A 85 1.79 26.84 -16.49
CA ILE A 85 0.84 27.88 -16.94
C ILE A 85 0.33 27.59 -18.36
N GLU A 86 1.20 27.06 -19.25
CA GLU A 86 0.80 26.68 -20.61
C GLU A 86 -0.12 25.45 -20.63
N LYS A 87 0.15 24.47 -19.75
CA LYS A 87 -0.56 23.19 -19.72
C LYS A 87 -1.88 23.22 -18.94
N GLU A 88 -1.98 24.04 -17.90
CA GLU A 88 -3.17 24.13 -17.05
C GLU A 88 -3.83 25.52 -17.14
N PRO A 89 -4.90 25.68 -17.95
CA PRO A 89 -5.60 26.95 -18.12
C PRO A 89 -6.15 27.52 -16.81
N ARG A 90 -6.52 26.69 -15.83
CA ARG A 90 -7.06 27.14 -14.54
C ARG A 90 -6.04 27.92 -13.71
N LEU A 91 -4.75 27.64 -13.88
CA LEU A 91 -3.66 28.39 -13.25
C LEU A 91 -3.66 29.83 -13.75
N ARG A 92 -3.80 30.02 -15.07
CA ARG A 92 -3.88 31.33 -15.70
C ARG A 92 -5.14 32.09 -15.30
N GLU A 93 -6.30 31.44 -15.34
CA GLU A 93 -7.56 32.04 -14.87
C GLU A 93 -7.45 32.53 -13.42
N ARG A 94 -6.76 31.78 -12.56
CA ARG A 94 -6.59 32.15 -11.16
C ARG A 94 -5.65 33.34 -10.98
N MET A 95 -4.56 33.40 -11.75
CA MET A 95 -3.68 34.57 -11.77
C MET A 95 -4.43 35.83 -12.24
N ASP A 96 -5.30 35.70 -13.23
CA ASP A 96 -6.08 36.85 -13.74
C ASP A 96 -7.14 37.33 -12.73
N GLN A 97 -7.73 36.42 -11.95
CA GLN A 97 -8.79 36.74 -10.99
C GLN A 97 -8.27 37.20 -9.62
N ASP A 98 -7.11 36.72 -9.19
CA ASP A 98 -6.56 36.97 -7.85
C ASP A 98 -5.21 37.68 -7.96
N PHE A 99 -5.22 38.98 -7.65
CA PHE A 99 -4.03 39.82 -7.66
C PHE A 99 -2.91 39.29 -6.77
N LYS A 100 -3.23 38.69 -5.61
CA LYS A 100 -2.22 38.12 -4.72
C LYS A 100 -1.61 36.87 -5.34
N ALA A 101 -2.42 36.00 -5.94
CA ALA A 101 -1.93 34.82 -6.64
C ALA A 101 -1.03 35.18 -7.83
N ASN A 102 -1.38 36.22 -8.59
CA ASN A 102 -0.55 36.73 -9.67
C ASN A 102 0.82 37.19 -9.18
N LYS A 103 0.84 38.01 -8.11
CA LYS A 103 2.10 38.48 -7.51
C LYS A 103 2.96 37.36 -6.94
N VAL A 104 2.34 36.36 -6.30
CA VAL A 104 3.04 35.15 -5.85
C VAL A 104 3.69 34.45 -7.03
N MET A 105 2.97 34.28 -8.14
CA MET A 105 3.49 33.62 -9.33
C MET A 105 4.67 34.39 -9.95
N ASP A 106 4.56 35.71 -10.10
CA ASP A 106 5.64 36.55 -10.67
C ASP A 106 6.94 36.43 -9.87
N TYR A 107 6.86 36.50 -8.53
CA TYR A 107 8.02 36.32 -7.67
C TYR A 107 8.52 34.87 -7.68
N ALA A 108 7.61 33.89 -7.70
CA ALA A 108 7.97 32.48 -7.75
C ALA A 108 8.74 32.13 -9.02
N ARG A 109 8.34 32.65 -10.19
CA ARG A 109 9.06 32.49 -11.46
C ARG A 109 10.49 33.05 -11.41
N SER A 110 10.69 34.15 -10.68
CA SER A 110 12.01 34.77 -10.52
C SER A 110 12.93 34.00 -9.56
N LEU A 111 12.36 33.13 -8.71
CA LEU A 111 13.08 32.38 -7.68
C LEU A 111 13.19 30.88 -8.02
N GLU A 112 12.44 30.40 -9.01
CA GLU A 112 12.48 29.01 -9.48
C GLU A 112 13.90 28.62 -9.92
N GLY A 113 14.35 27.44 -9.47
CA GLY A 113 15.67 26.90 -9.82
C GLY A 113 16.84 27.42 -8.96
N LEU A 114 16.63 28.46 -8.14
CA LEU A 114 17.66 28.90 -7.20
C LEU A 114 17.92 27.87 -6.09
N TYR A 115 19.14 27.87 -5.55
CA TYR A 115 19.52 27.00 -4.44
C TYR A 115 18.98 27.54 -3.10
N ARG A 116 18.34 26.66 -2.33
CA ARG A 116 17.69 26.97 -1.05
C ARG A 116 18.54 26.57 0.15
N ASN A 117 19.05 25.34 0.14
CA ASN A 117 19.73 24.74 1.28
C ASN A 117 20.75 23.71 0.83
N ALA A 118 21.78 23.55 1.65
CA ALA A 118 22.68 22.41 1.60
C ALA A 118 22.01 21.20 2.26
N GLY A 119 22.19 20.03 1.67
CA GLY A 119 21.82 18.73 2.20
C GLY A 119 22.91 17.72 1.90
N ILE A 120 22.75 16.51 2.44
CA ILE A 120 23.69 15.40 2.22
C ILE A 120 23.15 14.54 1.08
N HIS A 121 24.02 14.14 0.13
CA HIS A 121 23.64 13.23 -0.94
C HIS A 121 23.17 11.91 -0.34
N ALA A 122 22.00 11.45 -0.78
CA ALA A 122 21.36 10.29 -0.18
C ALA A 122 22.20 9.02 -0.25
N ALA A 123 23.14 8.89 -1.20
CA ALA A 123 23.95 7.69 -1.41
C ALA A 123 25.47 7.94 -1.52
N GLY A 124 25.90 9.17 -1.77
CA GLY A 124 27.19 9.44 -2.42
C GLY A 124 28.31 9.59 -1.41
N VAL A 125 29.31 8.71 -1.51
CA VAL A 125 30.51 8.70 -0.68
C VAL A 125 31.74 8.89 -1.57
N ILE A 126 32.63 9.79 -1.15
CA ILE A 126 33.93 10.01 -1.77
C ILE A 126 34.99 9.36 -0.89
N ILE A 127 35.92 8.66 -1.53
CA ILE A 127 37.07 8.02 -0.88
C ILE A 127 38.32 8.49 -1.61
N THR A 128 39.27 9.07 -0.86
CA THR A 128 40.52 9.62 -1.40
C THR A 128 41.76 9.04 -0.71
N GLU A 129 42.90 9.10 -1.39
CA GLU A 129 44.20 8.64 -0.84
C GLU A 129 44.76 9.64 0.18
N GLU A 130 44.58 10.94 -0.06
CA GLU A 130 44.89 12.03 0.87
C GLU A 130 43.61 12.61 1.50
N PRO A 131 43.69 13.44 2.56
CA PRO A 131 42.52 14.09 3.13
C PRO A 131 41.69 14.83 2.07
N VAL A 132 40.36 14.70 2.13
CA VAL A 132 39.45 15.22 1.08
C VAL A 132 39.59 16.73 0.89
N VAL A 133 39.93 17.45 1.97
CA VAL A 133 40.18 18.90 1.96
C VAL A 133 41.29 19.33 1.00
N THR A 134 42.24 18.44 0.68
CA THR A 134 43.29 18.70 -0.31
C THR A 134 42.73 18.83 -1.73
N TYR A 135 41.61 18.16 -2.03
CA TYR A 135 40.99 18.15 -3.36
C TYR A 135 39.83 19.14 -3.48
N CYS A 136 39.00 19.29 -2.44
CA CYS A 136 37.87 20.21 -2.46
C CYS A 136 37.52 20.73 -1.05
N PRO A 137 36.95 21.95 -0.94
CA PRO A 137 36.52 22.48 0.34
C PRO A 137 35.37 21.64 0.93
N LEU A 138 35.27 21.64 2.27
CA LEU A 138 34.28 20.87 3.03
C LEU A 138 33.23 21.80 3.68
N TYR A 139 32.05 21.26 3.94
CA TYR A 139 30.94 21.89 4.67
C TYR A 139 30.57 21.03 5.87
N VAL A 140 30.34 21.66 7.02
CA VAL A 140 29.89 20.99 8.24
C VAL A 140 28.40 21.30 8.44
N GLY A 141 27.59 20.24 8.41
CA GLY A 141 26.15 20.30 8.66
C GLY A 141 25.81 20.61 10.12
N LYS A 142 24.53 20.86 10.39
CA LYS A 142 24.05 21.18 11.75
C LYS A 142 24.27 20.05 12.76
N ASP A 143 24.21 18.81 12.29
CA ASP A 143 24.34 17.61 13.11
C ASP A 143 25.82 17.14 13.22
N GLY A 144 26.76 17.93 12.69
CA GLY A 144 28.20 17.63 12.72
C GLY A 144 28.72 16.83 11.53
N ASP A 145 27.85 16.45 10.59
CA ASP A 145 28.24 15.74 9.36
C ASP A 145 29.16 16.59 8.48
N VAL A 146 30.25 15.98 8.01
CA VAL A 146 31.19 16.62 7.09
C VAL A 146 30.90 16.13 5.68
N VAL A 147 30.65 17.08 4.77
CA VAL A 147 30.39 16.81 3.34
C VAL A 147 31.27 17.68 2.45
N THR A 148 31.42 17.33 1.17
CA THR A 148 32.06 18.20 0.17
C THR A 148 31.30 19.51 -0.02
N GLN A 149 31.92 20.56 -0.57
CA GLN A 149 31.18 21.72 -1.09
C GLN A 149 30.88 21.61 -2.58
N PHE A 150 31.56 20.70 -3.29
CA PHE A 150 31.27 20.38 -4.67
C PHE A 150 30.17 19.33 -4.77
N ASP A 151 29.18 19.61 -5.61
CA ASP A 151 28.13 18.67 -5.96
C ASP A 151 28.67 17.52 -6.83
N LYS A 152 27.81 16.53 -7.10
CA LYS A 152 28.15 15.31 -7.84
C LYS A 152 28.94 15.61 -9.13
N ASP A 153 28.43 16.47 -9.99
CA ASP A 153 29.03 16.74 -11.30
C ASP A 153 30.38 17.48 -11.17
N SER A 154 30.52 18.34 -10.17
CA SER A 154 31.77 19.07 -9.93
C SER A 154 32.84 18.18 -9.32
N ALA A 155 32.46 17.28 -8.39
CA ALA A 155 33.36 16.28 -7.81
C ALA A 155 33.90 15.30 -8.87
N GLU A 156 33.04 14.82 -9.78
CA GLU A 156 33.46 13.91 -10.86
C GLU A 156 34.44 14.60 -11.83
N LYS A 157 34.21 15.88 -12.16
CA LYS A 157 35.09 16.65 -13.06
C LYS A 157 36.50 16.84 -12.53
N ILE A 158 36.69 16.90 -11.21
CA ILE A 158 38.00 17.00 -10.58
C ILE A 158 38.65 15.63 -10.32
N GLY A 159 38.01 14.54 -10.78
CA GLY A 159 38.56 13.19 -10.72
C GLY A 159 38.35 12.48 -9.39
N LEU A 160 37.44 12.96 -8.53
CA LEU A 160 37.10 12.24 -7.30
C LEU A 160 36.25 11.02 -7.64
N VAL A 161 36.70 9.85 -7.15
CA VAL A 161 35.97 8.60 -7.30
C VAL A 161 34.78 8.61 -6.35
N LYS A 162 33.59 8.43 -6.93
CA LYS A 162 32.33 8.36 -6.22
C LYS A 162 31.90 6.90 -6.07
N PHE A 163 31.41 6.56 -4.90
CA PHE A 163 30.71 5.32 -4.62
C PHE A 163 29.31 5.66 -4.13
N ASP A 164 28.27 5.11 -4.77
CA ASP A 164 26.91 5.24 -4.25
C ASP A 164 26.60 4.03 -3.37
N PHE A 165 26.46 4.28 -2.07
CA PHE A 165 25.92 3.31 -1.12
C PHE A 165 24.43 3.60 -0.98
N LEU A 166 23.62 2.86 -1.72
CA LEU A 166 22.17 3.03 -1.69
C LEU A 166 21.58 2.22 -0.53
N GLY A 167 20.59 2.80 0.16
CA GLY A 167 19.78 2.05 1.12
C GLY A 167 18.53 1.53 0.43
N LEU A 168 18.47 0.23 0.15
CA LEU A 168 17.32 -0.39 -0.51
C LEU A 168 16.38 -1.02 0.53
N LYS A 169 15.18 -0.45 0.66
CA LYS A 169 14.14 -0.96 1.58
C LYS A 169 13.85 -2.44 1.39
N THR A 170 13.84 -2.93 0.14
CA THR A 170 13.60 -4.34 -0.18
C THR A 170 14.60 -5.26 0.51
N LEU A 171 15.88 -4.87 0.59
CA LEU A 171 16.89 -5.65 1.29
C LEU A 171 16.64 -5.67 2.81
N THR A 172 16.12 -4.59 3.38
CA THR A 172 15.66 -4.57 4.78
C THR A 172 14.49 -5.51 5.00
N VAL A 173 13.50 -5.53 4.09
CA VAL A 173 12.35 -6.46 4.17
C VAL A 173 12.84 -7.91 4.13
N ILE A 174 13.74 -8.23 3.20
CA ILE A 174 14.31 -9.57 3.06
C ILE A 174 15.07 -9.97 4.34
N ASP A 175 15.94 -9.10 4.87
CA ASP A 175 16.69 -9.36 6.11
C ASP A 175 15.76 -9.59 7.31
N HIS A 176 14.72 -8.78 7.46
CA HIS A 176 13.72 -8.97 8.52
C HIS A 176 12.93 -10.26 8.36
N ALA A 177 12.51 -10.61 7.15
CA ALA A 177 11.80 -11.85 6.88
C ALA A 177 12.67 -13.07 7.24
N ILE A 178 13.96 -13.07 6.85
CA ILE A 178 14.90 -14.13 7.22
C ILE A 178 15.06 -14.24 8.73
N LYS A 179 15.19 -13.11 9.44
CA LYS A 179 15.30 -13.11 10.91
C LYS A 179 14.04 -13.69 11.56
N LEU A 180 12.85 -13.38 11.03
CA LEU A 180 11.59 -13.93 11.53
C LEU A 180 11.48 -15.45 11.25
N VAL A 181 11.86 -15.90 10.05
CA VAL A 181 11.89 -17.33 9.69
C VAL A 181 12.81 -18.10 10.64
N ARG A 182 14.03 -17.61 10.85
CA ARG A 182 15.00 -18.24 11.76
C ARG A 182 14.53 -18.23 13.21
N ALA A 183 13.88 -17.16 13.66
CA ALA A 183 13.37 -17.05 15.03
C ALA A 183 12.19 -18.00 15.32
N GLY A 184 11.38 -18.31 14.30
CA GLY A 184 10.26 -19.25 14.41
C GLY A 184 10.64 -20.73 14.22
N ALA A 185 11.86 -21.01 13.77
CA ALA A 185 12.35 -22.34 13.46
C ALA A 185 12.83 -23.11 14.70
N GLU A 186 12.73 -24.44 14.65
CA GLU A 186 13.31 -25.31 15.67
C GLU A 186 14.82 -25.47 15.44
N PRO A 187 15.65 -25.53 16.50
CA PRO A 187 17.09 -25.71 16.34
C PRO A 187 17.43 -26.97 15.52
N GLY A 188 18.26 -26.82 14.49
CA GLY A 188 18.71 -27.91 13.62
C GLY A 188 17.82 -28.20 12.41
N THR A 189 16.76 -27.42 12.18
CA THR A 189 16.01 -27.48 10.90
C THR A 189 16.64 -26.60 9.83
N PRO A 190 16.38 -26.85 8.52
CA PRO A 190 16.87 -26.00 7.44
C PRO A 190 16.45 -24.53 7.57
N GLU A 191 15.33 -24.26 8.23
CA GLU A 191 14.82 -22.91 8.48
C GLU A 191 15.64 -22.13 9.52
N ALA A 192 16.22 -22.83 10.51
CA ALA A 192 17.06 -22.20 11.53
C ALA A 192 18.35 -21.62 10.93
N ASP A 193 18.87 -22.29 9.89
CA ASP A 193 20.05 -21.89 9.12
C ASP A 193 19.69 -21.35 7.73
N PHE A 194 18.46 -20.82 7.57
CA PHE A 194 17.96 -20.39 6.26
C PHE A 194 18.83 -19.29 5.66
N GLU A 195 19.27 -19.46 4.42
CA GLU A 195 20.10 -18.52 3.65
C GLU A 195 19.55 -18.37 2.23
N LEU A 196 19.56 -17.14 1.70
CA LEU A 196 19.06 -16.84 0.36
C LEU A 196 19.86 -17.55 -0.74
N GLU A 197 21.17 -17.75 -0.55
CA GLU A 197 22.00 -18.36 -1.60
C GLU A 197 21.63 -19.81 -1.90
N ARG A 198 20.82 -20.45 -1.04
CA ARG A 198 20.37 -21.85 -1.20
C ARG A 198 19.03 -21.97 -1.93
N MET A 199 18.42 -20.88 -2.38
CA MET A 199 17.14 -20.91 -3.08
C MET A 199 17.26 -21.55 -4.47
N ASN A 200 16.26 -22.35 -4.83
CA ASN A 200 16.10 -22.86 -6.19
C ASN A 200 15.45 -21.78 -7.05
N TYR A 201 16.14 -21.26 -8.06
CA TYR A 201 15.63 -20.23 -8.97
C TYR A 201 14.69 -20.75 -10.08
N GLU A 202 14.43 -22.06 -10.11
CA GLU A 202 13.54 -22.73 -11.06
C GLU A 202 12.23 -23.21 -10.40
N ASP A 203 11.92 -22.73 -9.18
CA ASP A 203 10.76 -23.17 -8.43
C ASP A 203 9.43 -22.73 -9.08
N ALA A 204 8.67 -23.72 -9.57
CA ALA A 204 7.37 -23.53 -10.21
C ALA A 204 6.33 -22.88 -9.28
N LYS A 205 6.39 -23.10 -7.96
CA LYS A 205 5.44 -22.49 -7.01
C LYS A 205 5.61 -20.98 -6.93
N VAL A 206 6.85 -20.50 -6.98
CA VAL A 206 7.17 -19.06 -6.97
C VAL A 206 6.67 -18.40 -8.26
N PHE A 207 6.95 -19.03 -9.40
CA PHE A 207 6.46 -18.54 -10.69
C PHE A 207 4.93 -18.58 -10.79
N ALA A 208 4.27 -19.58 -10.21
CA ALA A 208 2.82 -19.65 -10.15
C ALA A 208 2.21 -18.50 -9.32
N LEU A 209 2.84 -18.12 -8.20
CA LEU A 209 2.42 -16.95 -7.39
C LEU A 209 2.54 -15.65 -8.19
N ILE A 210 3.63 -15.47 -8.93
CA ILE A 210 3.81 -14.28 -9.77
C ILE A 210 2.79 -14.29 -10.93
N SER A 211 2.57 -15.46 -11.52
CA SER A 211 1.66 -15.66 -12.66
C SER A 211 0.18 -15.53 -12.29
N SER A 212 -0.20 -15.67 -11.02
CA SER A 212 -1.57 -15.45 -10.55
C SER A 212 -1.88 -13.96 -10.32
N GLY A 213 -0.86 -13.09 -10.33
CA GLY A 213 -0.99 -11.68 -9.98
C GLY A 213 -1.00 -11.42 -8.46
N ASP A 214 -0.72 -12.42 -7.64
CA ASP A 214 -0.59 -12.33 -6.18
C ASP A 214 0.76 -11.74 -5.75
N THR A 215 1.07 -10.56 -6.29
CA THR A 215 2.38 -9.91 -6.15
C THR A 215 2.37 -8.71 -5.22
N ASP A 216 1.37 -8.59 -4.33
CA ASP A 216 1.40 -7.56 -3.29
C ASP A 216 2.63 -7.73 -2.39
N GLY A 217 3.41 -6.65 -2.25
CA GLY A 217 4.69 -6.63 -1.54
C GLY A 217 5.87 -7.27 -2.28
N VAL A 218 5.66 -7.84 -3.47
CA VAL A 218 6.73 -8.43 -4.28
C VAL A 218 7.41 -7.34 -5.11
N PHE A 219 8.73 -7.22 -4.96
CA PHE A 219 9.51 -6.10 -5.47
C PHE A 219 9.37 -5.90 -7.00
N GLN A 220 9.20 -4.65 -7.42
CA GLN A 220 8.95 -4.19 -8.81
C GLN A 220 7.63 -4.62 -9.46
N VAL A 221 6.91 -5.61 -8.91
CA VAL A 221 5.72 -6.20 -9.55
C VAL A 221 4.39 -5.95 -8.82
N GLU A 222 4.31 -4.91 -7.99
CA GLU A 222 3.13 -4.64 -7.15
C GLU A 222 2.01 -3.83 -7.83
N SER A 223 2.33 -3.06 -8.88
CA SER A 223 1.35 -2.16 -9.51
C SER A 223 0.28 -2.95 -10.28
N SER A 224 -0.94 -2.42 -10.37
CA SER A 224 -2.06 -3.13 -11.02
C SER A 224 -1.76 -3.54 -12.47
N GLY A 225 -1.17 -2.66 -13.27
CA GLY A 225 -0.82 -3.02 -14.65
C GLY A 225 0.38 -3.96 -14.74
N MET A 226 1.29 -3.96 -13.75
CA MET A 226 2.37 -4.94 -13.69
C MET A 226 1.86 -6.32 -13.29
N LYS A 227 0.89 -6.40 -12.37
CA LYS A 227 0.15 -7.62 -12.05
C LYS A 227 -0.53 -8.21 -13.28
N ASP A 228 -1.26 -7.38 -14.03
CA ASP A 228 -1.86 -7.80 -15.30
C ASP A 228 -0.81 -8.32 -16.28
N LEU A 229 0.31 -7.61 -16.42
CA LEU A 229 1.41 -8.02 -17.29
C LEU A 229 1.99 -9.38 -16.87
N CYS A 230 2.24 -9.61 -15.58
CA CYS A 230 2.69 -10.90 -15.06
C CYS A 230 1.68 -12.02 -15.37
N SER A 231 0.39 -11.77 -15.14
CA SER A 231 -0.69 -12.71 -15.46
C SER A 231 -0.81 -13.03 -16.95
N ARG A 232 -0.48 -12.09 -17.84
CA ARG A 232 -0.50 -12.32 -19.29
C ARG A 232 0.76 -13.02 -19.78
N ILE A 233 1.93 -12.66 -19.24
CA ILE A 233 3.23 -13.26 -19.60
C ILE A 233 3.36 -14.67 -19.04
N GLN A 234 2.78 -14.98 -17.87
CA GLN A 234 2.94 -16.26 -17.16
C GLN A 234 4.44 -16.63 -17.01
N PRO A 235 5.25 -15.81 -16.30
CA PRO A 235 6.69 -16.02 -16.19
C PRO A 235 7.02 -17.40 -15.61
N ASN A 236 7.99 -18.10 -16.21
CA ASN A 236 8.45 -19.42 -15.76
C ASN A 236 9.99 -19.52 -15.62
N SER A 237 10.69 -18.39 -15.74
CA SER A 237 12.14 -18.29 -15.71
C SER A 237 12.58 -16.91 -15.18
N LEU A 238 13.83 -16.79 -14.75
CA LEU A 238 14.42 -15.50 -14.37
C LEU A 238 14.55 -14.55 -15.57
N GLU A 239 14.75 -15.10 -16.76
CA GLU A 239 14.79 -14.35 -18.02
C GLU A 239 13.46 -13.62 -18.26
N ASP A 240 12.33 -14.28 -18.01
CA ASP A 240 11.02 -13.63 -18.12
C ASP A 240 10.84 -12.50 -17.09
N LEU A 241 11.27 -12.68 -15.85
CA LEU A 241 11.24 -11.61 -14.83
C LEU A 241 12.12 -10.42 -15.24
N THR A 242 13.30 -10.72 -15.78
CA THR A 242 14.23 -9.73 -16.34
C THR A 242 13.58 -8.97 -17.50
N ALA A 243 12.76 -9.62 -18.31
CA ALA A 243 12.03 -9.00 -19.41
C ALA A 243 10.84 -8.16 -18.93
N ILE A 244 10.06 -8.64 -17.97
CA ILE A 244 8.93 -7.93 -17.36
C ILE A 244 9.36 -6.53 -16.86
N ASN A 245 10.47 -6.45 -16.13
CA ASN A 245 11.03 -5.20 -15.59
C ASN A 245 11.48 -4.21 -16.68
N ALA A 246 11.82 -4.72 -17.88
CA ALA A 246 12.17 -3.90 -19.03
C ALA A 246 10.94 -3.48 -19.86
N LEU A 247 9.92 -4.34 -19.96
CA LEU A 247 8.75 -4.19 -20.82
C LEU A 247 7.68 -3.23 -20.26
N TYR A 248 7.51 -3.15 -18.94
CA TYR A 248 6.42 -2.34 -18.36
C TYR A 248 6.76 -0.84 -18.31
N ARG A 249 6.79 -0.19 -19.48
CA ARG A 249 7.13 1.23 -19.66
C ARG A 249 6.31 1.86 -20.78
N PRO A 250 6.04 3.18 -20.73
CA PRO A 250 5.18 3.85 -21.71
C PRO A 250 5.56 3.61 -23.19
N GLY A 251 6.86 3.53 -23.50
CA GLY A 251 7.34 3.26 -24.86
C GLY A 251 7.02 1.84 -25.34
N PRO A 252 7.57 0.80 -24.69
CA PRO A 252 7.24 -0.60 -24.97
C PRO A 252 5.75 -0.95 -24.98
N LEU A 253 4.97 -0.42 -24.03
CA LEU A 253 3.53 -0.66 -23.94
C LEU A 253 2.77 -0.05 -25.14
N GLY A 254 3.22 1.10 -25.66
CA GLY A 254 2.59 1.78 -26.79
C GLY A 254 3.00 1.27 -28.17
N SER A 255 4.05 0.44 -28.27
CA SER A 255 4.62 0.00 -29.56
C SER A 255 4.10 -1.34 -30.05
N GLY A 256 3.27 -2.05 -29.28
CA GLY A 256 2.81 -3.42 -29.55
C GLY A 256 3.87 -4.50 -29.23
N MET A 257 5.07 -4.10 -28.78
CA MET A 257 6.18 -5.01 -28.48
C MET A 257 5.85 -5.99 -27.34
N VAL A 258 5.07 -5.54 -26.36
CA VAL A 258 4.63 -6.38 -25.25
C VAL A 258 3.71 -7.49 -25.73
N ASP A 259 2.79 -7.18 -26.65
CA ASP A 259 1.85 -8.17 -27.20
C ASP A 259 2.58 -9.20 -28.08
N ASP A 260 3.51 -8.74 -28.94
CA ASP A 260 4.40 -9.62 -29.71
C ASP A 260 5.19 -10.57 -28.80
N PHE A 261 5.74 -10.06 -27.69
CA PHE A 261 6.49 -10.88 -26.73
C PHE A 261 5.60 -11.98 -26.12
N ILE A 262 4.41 -11.59 -25.67
CA ILE A 262 3.42 -12.48 -25.05
C ILE A 262 2.97 -13.55 -26.06
N ASP A 263 2.57 -13.16 -27.28
CA ASP A 263 2.03 -14.08 -28.28
C ASP A 263 3.08 -15.06 -28.78
N ARG A 264 4.34 -14.63 -28.94
CA ARG A 264 5.45 -15.51 -29.31
C ARG A 264 5.80 -16.49 -28.20
N LYS A 265 5.83 -16.03 -26.94
CA LYS A 265 6.07 -16.91 -25.79
C LYS A 265 5.03 -18.03 -25.69
N HIS A 266 3.76 -17.70 -25.92
CA HIS A 266 2.66 -18.67 -25.86
C HIS A 266 2.47 -19.47 -27.16
N GLY A 267 3.34 -19.29 -28.17
CA GLY A 267 3.25 -19.99 -29.45
C GLY A 267 2.05 -19.60 -30.32
N ARG A 268 1.40 -18.46 -30.04
CA ARG A 268 0.31 -17.90 -30.86
C ARG A 268 0.83 -17.18 -32.11
N GLN A 269 2.08 -16.75 -32.08
CA GLN A 269 2.79 -16.13 -33.19
C GLN A 269 4.13 -16.84 -33.43
N GLU A 270 4.46 -17.05 -34.70
CA GLU A 270 5.72 -17.69 -35.11
C GLU A 270 6.92 -16.76 -34.87
N ILE A 271 7.97 -17.28 -34.23
CA ILE A 271 9.21 -16.55 -34.02
C ILE A 271 10.04 -16.61 -35.30
N LYS A 272 10.02 -15.52 -36.08
CA LYS A 272 10.82 -15.37 -37.31
C LYS A 272 12.04 -14.50 -37.05
N PHE A 273 13.21 -14.98 -37.49
CA PHE A 273 14.44 -14.22 -37.48
C PHE A 273 14.83 -13.84 -38.91
N ASP A 274 15.25 -12.59 -39.13
CA ASP A 274 15.70 -12.13 -40.46
C ASP A 274 16.94 -12.87 -40.95
N VAL A 275 17.79 -13.25 -40.00
CA VAL A 275 19.02 -14.03 -40.18
C VAL A 275 19.21 -15.00 -39.01
N GLU A 276 19.80 -16.17 -39.27
CA GLU A 276 19.97 -17.25 -38.30
C GLU A 276 20.82 -16.85 -37.08
N GLN A 277 21.81 -15.97 -37.28
CA GLN A 277 22.68 -15.49 -36.21
C GLN A 277 21.92 -14.74 -35.11
N LEU A 278 20.77 -14.12 -35.43
CA LEU A 278 19.94 -13.43 -34.44
C LEU A 278 19.22 -14.40 -33.49
N ALA A 279 19.04 -15.67 -33.89
CA ALA A 279 18.30 -16.65 -33.10
C ALA A 279 18.94 -16.85 -31.73
N THR A 280 20.27 -16.92 -31.66
CA THR A 280 21.01 -17.11 -30.39
C THR A 280 20.95 -15.87 -29.49
N ILE A 281 20.96 -14.67 -30.07
CA ILE A 281 20.98 -13.40 -29.33
C ILE A 281 19.59 -13.05 -28.76
N LEU A 282 18.55 -13.36 -29.52
CA LEU A 282 17.17 -12.99 -29.21
C LEU A 282 16.33 -14.17 -28.68
N LYS A 283 16.98 -15.31 -28.36
CA LYS A 283 16.33 -16.51 -27.85
C LYS A 283 15.53 -16.22 -26.58
N ASP A 284 16.17 -15.61 -25.58
CA ASP A 284 15.59 -15.33 -24.26
C ASP A 284 14.50 -14.25 -24.29
N THR A 285 14.33 -13.57 -25.43
CA THR A 285 13.33 -12.51 -25.62
C THR A 285 12.36 -12.82 -26.76
N TYR A 286 12.27 -14.10 -27.15
CA TYR A 286 11.33 -14.58 -28.18
C TYR A 286 11.40 -13.78 -29.49
N GLY A 287 12.62 -13.39 -29.91
CA GLY A 287 12.84 -12.63 -31.15
C GLY A 287 12.56 -11.13 -31.05
N VAL A 288 12.36 -10.58 -29.86
CA VAL A 288 12.19 -9.14 -29.62
C VAL A 288 13.51 -8.52 -29.18
N ILE A 289 13.93 -7.41 -29.78
CA ILE A 289 15.10 -6.66 -29.33
C ILE A 289 14.69 -5.80 -28.14
N LEU A 290 15.07 -6.22 -26.93
CA LEU A 290 14.66 -5.59 -25.68
C LEU A 290 15.83 -4.92 -24.95
N TYR A 291 17.02 -5.51 -25.04
CA TYR A 291 18.17 -5.09 -24.25
C TYR A 291 19.23 -4.35 -25.05
N GLN A 292 19.93 -3.43 -24.38
CA GLN A 292 21.09 -2.73 -24.92
C GLN A 292 22.22 -3.72 -25.28
N GLU A 293 22.40 -4.74 -24.47
CA GLU A 293 23.39 -5.79 -24.68
C GLU A 293 23.08 -6.63 -25.92
N GLN A 294 21.80 -6.83 -26.26
CA GLN A 294 21.39 -7.51 -27.50
C GLN A 294 21.75 -6.68 -28.74
N VAL A 295 21.58 -5.35 -28.68
CA VAL A 295 22.01 -4.43 -29.75
C VAL A 295 23.53 -4.51 -29.93
N MET A 296 24.28 -4.50 -28.83
CA MET A 296 25.74 -4.62 -28.88
C MET A 296 26.18 -5.97 -29.47
N GLN A 297 25.59 -7.08 -29.02
CA GLN A 297 25.88 -8.42 -29.55
C GLN A 297 25.53 -8.52 -31.04
N THR A 298 24.40 -7.95 -31.45
CA THR A 298 23.97 -7.93 -32.85
C THR A 298 24.97 -7.17 -33.74
N ALA A 299 25.46 -6.02 -33.29
CA ALA A 299 26.48 -5.25 -34.01
C ALA A 299 27.80 -6.02 -34.17
N ARG A 300 28.21 -6.79 -33.15
CA ARG A 300 29.43 -7.61 -33.21
C ARG A 300 29.26 -8.81 -34.13
N GLU A 301 28.17 -9.54 -33.95
CA GLU A 301 27.93 -10.78 -34.68
C GLU A 301 27.66 -10.52 -36.15
N LEU A 302 26.79 -9.55 -36.46
CA LEU A 302 26.41 -9.26 -37.85
C LEU A 302 27.40 -8.36 -38.58
N ALA A 303 27.97 -7.34 -37.92
CA ALA A 303 28.80 -6.34 -38.60
C ALA A 303 30.28 -6.32 -38.17
N GLY A 304 30.70 -7.23 -37.28
CA GLY A 304 32.12 -7.37 -36.91
C GLY A 304 32.65 -6.25 -36.01
N TYR A 305 31.78 -5.49 -35.34
CA TYR A 305 32.19 -4.42 -34.44
C TYR A 305 33.10 -4.91 -33.30
N SER A 306 34.03 -4.06 -32.84
CA SER A 306 34.68 -4.25 -31.54
C SER A 306 33.69 -4.04 -30.40
N LEU A 307 34.05 -4.45 -29.18
CA LEU A 307 33.25 -4.17 -27.98
C LEU A 307 33.10 -2.67 -27.75
N GLY A 308 34.15 -1.89 -28.00
CA GLY A 308 34.10 -0.43 -27.84
C GLY A 308 33.25 0.25 -28.90
N GLN A 309 33.37 -0.17 -30.16
CA GLN A 309 32.51 0.33 -31.25
C GLN A 309 31.03 0.02 -31.00
N ALA A 310 30.71 -1.16 -30.45
CA ALA A 310 29.34 -1.54 -30.14
C ALA A 310 28.74 -0.71 -28.99
N ASP A 311 29.54 -0.34 -27.98
CA ASP A 311 29.09 0.58 -26.92
C ASP A 311 28.90 2.03 -27.45
N LEU A 312 29.76 2.48 -28.38
CA LEU A 312 29.57 3.77 -29.06
C LEU A 312 28.26 3.80 -29.84
N LEU A 313 27.96 2.74 -30.59
CA LEU A 313 26.69 2.57 -31.30
C LEU A 313 25.48 2.69 -30.36
N ARG A 314 25.51 1.94 -29.24
CA ARG A 314 24.45 1.98 -28.22
C ARG A 314 24.22 3.40 -27.69
N ARG A 315 25.29 4.17 -27.43
CA ARG A 315 25.19 5.56 -26.94
C ARG A 315 24.65 6.51 -28.01
N ALA A 316 25.09 6.37 -29.25
CA ALA A 316 24.59 7.16 -30.38
C ALA A 316 23.08 6.96 -30.55
N MET A 317 22.62 5.71 -30.47
CA MET A 317 21.20 5.36 -30.49
C MET A 317 20.44 5.98 -29.31
N GLY A 318 20.96 5.87 -28.09
CA GLY A 318 20.30 6.45 -26.90
C GLY A 318 20.21 7.98 -26.90
N LYS A 319 21.19 8.68 -27.52
CA LYS A 319 21.22 10.15 -27.61
C LYS A 319 20.50 10.72 -28.83
N LYS A 320 19.97 9.88 -29.73
CA LYS A 320 19.24 10.27 -30.95
C LYS A 320 20.02 11.25 -31.85
N LYS A 321 21.35 11.10 -31.93
CA LYS A 321 22.18 11.96 -32.79
C LYS A 321 22.11 11.49 -34.24
N ALA A 322 21.35 12.20 -35.08
CA ALA A 322 21.10 11.82 -36.47
C ALA A 322 22.40 11.60 -37.28
N ASP A 323 23.38 12.49 -37.12
CA ASP A 323 24.64 12.42 -37.88
C ASP A 323 25.49 11.19 -37.49
N GLU A 324 25.61 10.90 -36.19
CA GLU A 324 26.34 9.72 -35.70
C GLU A 324 25.61 8.42 -36.10
N MET A 325 24.28 8.42 -36.09
CA MET A 325 23.47 7.28 -36.52
C MET A 325 23.65 6.95 -38.01
N ALA A 326 23.74 7.97 -38.87
CA ALA A 326 23.99 7.76 -40.30
C ALA A 326 25.37 7.16 -40.56
N GLN A 327 26.41 7.63 -39.85
CA GLN A 327 27.75 7.05 -39.93
C GLN A 327 27.78 5.58 -39.49
N HIS A 328 27.14 5.29 -38.37
CA HIS A 328 27.05 3.92 -37.86
C HIS A 328 26.23 2.99 -38.76
N LYS A 329 25.18 3.49 -39.42
CA LYS A 329 24.42 2.74 -40.42
C LYS A 329 25.31 2.29 -41.57
N GLY A 330 26.11 3.20 -42.12
CA GLY A 330 27.07 2.87 -43.19
C GLY A 330 28.09 1.82 -42.77
N LEU A 331 28.68 1.97 -41.58
CA LEU A 331 29.63 1.00 -41.02
C LEU A 331 29.00 -0.38 -40.79
N PHE A 332 27.79 -0.42 -40.25
CA PHE A 332 27.08 -1.66 -39.97
C PHE A 332 26.74 -2.42 -41.26
N VAL A 333 26.19 -1.73 -42.27
CA VAL A 333 25.82 -2.34 -43.55
C VAL A 333 27.04 -2.88 -44.28
N LYS A 334 28.16 -2.13 -44.27
CA LYS A 334 29.42 -2.58 -44.85
C LYS A 334 29.92 -3.86 -44.19
N GLY A 335 30.01 -3.86 -42.86
CA GLY A 335 30.46 -5.04 -42.10
C GLY A 335 29.54 -6.25 -42.26
N ALA A 336 28.23 -6.03 -42.33
CA ALA A 336 27.24 -7.08 -42.55
C ALA A 336 27.34 -7.69 -43.95
N THR A 337 27.59 -6.87 -44.96
CA THR A 337 27.80 -7.33 -46.35
C THR A 337 29.09 -8.13 -46.47
N GLU A 338 30.17 -7.71 -45.80
CA GLU A 338 31.44 -8.45 -45.73
C GLU A 338 31.27 -9.84 -45.07
N LYS A 339 30.30 -9.98 -44.15
CA LYS A 339 29.93 -11.27 -43.54
C LYS A 339 28.86 -12.07 -44.31
N GLY A 340 28.48 -11.62 -45.51
CA GLY A 340 27.56 -12.35 -46.40
C GLY A 340 26.07 -12.10 -46.18
N ILE A 341 25.70 -11.05 -45.44
CA ILE A 341 24.29 -10.64 -45.26
C ILE A 341 23.89 -9.70 -46.40
N PRO A 342 22.75 -9.92 -47.10
CA PRO A 342 22.29 -9.01 -48.14
C PRO A 342 22.08 -7.59 -47.61
N GLN A 343 22.53 -6.59 -48.38
CA GLN A 343 22.46 -5.18 -47.99
C GLN A 343 21.06 -4.75 -47.50
N ALA A 344 20.00 -5.11 -48.23
CA ALA A 344 18.63 -4.76 -47.85
C ALA A 344 18.21 -5.34 -46.49
N LYS A 345 18.67 -6.56 -46.16
CA LYS A 345 18.45 -7.15 -44.83
C LYS A 345 19.25 -6.44 -43.76
N ALA A 346 20.51 -6.12 -44.04
CA ALA A 346 21.36 -5.39 -43.09
C ALA A 346 20.79 -4.00 -42.75
N GLU A 347 20.28 -3.27 -43.75
CA GLU A 347 19.60 -1.99 -43.56
C GLU A 347 18.34 -2.13 -42.71
N SER A 348 17.49 -3.13 -43.01
CA SER A 348 16.29 -3.41 -42.23
C SER A 348 16.60 -3.76 -40.77
N ILE A 349 17.62 -4.58 -40.52
CA ILE A 349 18.04 -4.96 -39.16
C ILE A 349 18.58 -3.72 -38.41
N PHE A 350 19.33 -2.85 -39.08
CA PHE A 350 19.81 -1.62 -38.47
C PHE A 350 18.66 -0.69 -38.08
N ASP A 351 17.68 -0.52 -38.97
CA ASP A 351 16.51 0.32 -38.70
C ASP A 351 15.65 -0.26 -37.57
N LEU A 352 15.54 -1.59 -37.49
CA LEU A 352 14.91 -2.29 -36.37
C LEU A 352 15.65 -2.02 -35.05
N MET A 353 16.98 -2.16 -35.03
CA MET A 353 17.80 -1.84 -33.86
C MET A 353 17.64 -0.37 -33.45
N ALA A 354 17.66 0.57 -34.40
CA ALA A 354 17.51 2.00 -34.11
C ALA A 354 16.15 2.31 -33.47
N LYS A 355 15.07 1.70 -34.00
CA LYS A 355 13.73 1.84 -33.45
C LYS A 355 13.62 1.30 -32.03
N PHE A 356 14.21 0.13 -31.75
CA PHE A 356 14.14 -0.49 -30.42
C PHE A 356 15.14 0.07 -29.42
N ALA A 357 16.30 0.57 -29.88
CA ALA A 357 17.29 1.17 -29.00
C ALA A 357 16.80 2.46 -28.33
N GLU A 358 15.75 3.10 -28.86
CA GLU A 358 15.02 4.17 -28.15
C GLU A 358 14.42 3.69 -26.82
N TYR A 359 14.10 2.40 -26.73
CA TYR A 359 13.46 1.77 -25.57
C TYR A 359 14.31 0.66 -24.94
N GLY A 360 15.52 0.44 -25.47
CA GLY A 360 16.41 -0.63 -25.05
C GLY A 360 16.84 -0.47 -23.60
N PHE A 361 16.63 -1.52 -22.81
CA PHE A 361 16.94 -1.51 -21.38
C PHE A 361 18.28 -2.19 -21.06
N ASN A 362 18.91 -1.82 -19.94
CA ASN A 362 20.14 -2.46 -19.51
C ASN A 362 19.83 -3.84 -18.88
N LYS A 363 20.26 -4.93 -19.52
CA LYS A 363 19.98 -6.30 -19.06
C LYS A 363 20.59 -6.56 -17.68
N SER A 364 21.84 -6.13 -17.43
CA SER A 364 22.50 -6.42 -16.15
C SER A 364 21.77 -5.84 -14.95
N HIS A 365 21.30 -4.59 -15.05
CA HIS A 365 20.50 -3.95 -14.01
C HIS A 365 19.12 -4.62 -13.86
N SER A 366 18.44 -4.90 -14.98
CA SER A 366 17.14 -5.60 -14.97
C SER A 366 17.22 -6.98 -14.32
N ALA A 367 18.29 -7.72 -14.60
CA ALA A 367 18.49 -9.09 -14.11
C ALA A 367 18.78 -9.09 -12.61
N ALA A 368 19.66 -8.20 -12.13
CA ALA A 368 19.94 -8.06 -10.70
C ALA A 368 18.68 -7.73 -9.89
N TYR A 369 17.83 -6.84 -10.40
CA TYR A 369 16.57 -6.51 -9.75
C TYR A 369 15.52 -7.61 -9.91
N GLY A 370 15.54 -8.34 -11.03
CA GLY A 370 14.71 -9.54 -11.24
C GLY A 370 15.01 -10.65 -10.24
N VAL A 371 16.27 -10.80 -9.81
CA VAL A 371 16.62 -11.68 -8.69
C VAL A 371 15.89 -11.22 -7.42
N LEU A 372 15.96 -9.95 -7.02
CA LEU A 372 15.24 -9.45 -5.83
C LEU A 372 13.72 -9.65 -5.92
N THR A 373 13.14 -9.47 -7.11
CA THR A 373 11.73 -9.82 -7.37
C THR A 373 11.46 -11.30 -7.09
N TYR A 374 12.33 -12.20 -7.56
CA TYR A 374 12.22 -13.63 -7.28
C TYR A 374 12.35 -13.94 -5.78
N GLN A 375 13.35 -13.37 -5.11
CA GLN A 375 13.61 -13.61 -3.69
C GLN A 375 12.43 -13.17 -2.80
N THR A 376 11.83 -12.02 -3.10
CA THR A 376 10.63 -11.55 -2.39
C THR A 376 9.41 -12.42 -2.68
N ALA A 377 9.22 -12.87 -3.93
CA ALA A 377 8.16 -13.82 -4.28
C ALA A 377 8.35 -15.18 -3.60
N TYR A 378 9.59 -15.67 -3.48
CA TYR A 378 9.93 -16.91 -2.79
C TYR A 378 9.54 -16.84 -1.30
N LEU A 379 9.94 -15.75 -0.62
CA LEU A 379 9.57 -15.53 0.77
C LEU A 379 8.05 -15.47 0.94
N LYS A 380 7.33 -14.81 0.03
CA LYS A 380 5.86 -14.80 0.05
C LYS A 380 5.27 -16.20 -0.17
N ALA A 381 5.83 -17.01 -1.08
CA ALA A 381 5.29 -18.33 -1.41
C ALA A 381 5.47 -19.37 -0.29
N TYR A 382 6.55 -19.27 0.48
CA TYR A 382 6.93 -20.27 1.49
C TYR A 382 6.78 -19.81 2.94
N TYR A 383 7.01 -18.52 3.20
CA TYR A 383 6.96 -17.90 4.53
C TYR A 383 6.08 -16.63 4.50
N PRO A 384 4.80 -16.73 4.09
CA PRO A 384 3.95 -15.57 3.85
C PRO A 384 3.72 -14.74 5.13
N ALA A 385 3.61 -15.37 6.30
CA ALA A 385 3.40 -14.66 7.56
C ALA A 385 4.63 -13.81 7.96
N GLU A 386 5.83 -14.38 7.85
CA GLU A 386 7.11 -13.73 8.14
C GLU A 386 7.39 -12.61 7.13
N PHE A 387 7.14 -12.88 5.84
CA PHE A 387 7.31 -11.90 4.78
C PHE A 387 6.37 -10.71 4.95
N MET A 388 5.09 -10.95 5.23
CA MET A 388 4.12 -9.88 5.47
C MET A 388 4.41 -9.11 6.75
N ALA A 389 4.82 -9.76 7.83
CA ALA A 389 5.26 -9.08 9.05
C ALA A 389 6.50 -8.18 8.80
N ALA A 390 7.44 -8.63 7.97
CA ALA A 390 8.59 -7.83 7.55
C ALA A 390 8.17 -6.61 6.71
N LEU A 391 7.26 -6.77 5.75
CA LEU A 391 6.70 -5.68 4.94
C LEU A 391 5.99 -4.64 5.82
N MET A 392 5.11 -5.09 6.72
CA MET A 392 4.39 -4.21 7.65
C MET A 392 5.35 -3.46 8.59
N THR A 393 6.45 -4.09 8.97
CA THR A 393 7.51 -3.46 9.78
C THR A 393 8.20 -2.33 9.01
N THR A 394 8.61 -2.57 7.76
CA THR A 394 9.32 -1.54 6.97
C THR A 394 8.42 -0.37 6.57
N GLU A 395 7.11 -0.59 6.49
CA GLU A 395 6.10 0.43 6.14
C GLU A 395 5.22 0.82 7.35
N MET A 396 5.71 0.65 8.59
CA MET A 396 4.94 0.84 9.83
C MET A 396 4.34 2.24 10.04
N HIS A 397 4.82 3.24 9.29
CA HIS A 397 4.33 4.62 9.35
C HIS A 397 3.41 4.98 8.18
N ASP A 398 3.20 4.07 7.22
CA ASP A 398 2.32 4.23 6.07
C ASP A 398 1.04 3.40 6.28
N THR A 399 -0.01 4.08 6.78
CA THR A 399 -1.28 3.42 7.13
C THR A 399 -1.97 2.78 5.94
N ASP A 400 -1.84 3.34 4.75
CA ASP A 400 -2.47 2.81 3.54
C ASP A 400 -1.81 1.50 3.13
N LYS A 401 -0.47 1.44 3.16
CA LYS A 401 0.27 0.20 2.88
C LYS A 401 0.04 -0.88 3.93
N ILE A 402 0.03 -0.54 5.22
CA ILE A 402 -0.28 -1.51 6.27
C ILE A 402 -1.68 -2.11 6.04
N THR A 403 -2.67 -1.27 5.77
CA THR A 403 -4.05 -1.73 5.50
C THR A 403 -4.09 -2.67 4.30
N LYS A 404 -3.35 -2.35 3.23
CA LYS A 404 -3.20 -3.20 2.05
C LYS A 404 -2.59 -4.57 2.41
N TYR A 405 -1.47 -4.61 3.14
CA TYR A 405 -0.81 -5.86 3.53
C TYR A 405 -1.62 -6.69 4.52
N ILE A 406 -2.44 -6.06 5.36
CA ILE A 406 -3.37 -6.78 6.25
C ILE A 406 -4.50 -7.42 5.44
N GLY A 407 -5.01 -6.72 4.42
CA GLY A 407 -5.94 -7.30 3.45
C GLY A 407 -5.34 -8.53 2.76
N ASP A 408 -4.08 -8.44 2.34
CA ASP A 408 -3.33 -9.54 1.74
C ASP A 408 -3.14 -10.71 2.72
N ALA A 409 -2.74 -10.44 3.97
CA ALA A 409 -2.63 -11.45 5.02
C ALA A 409 -3.95 -12.20 5.26
N LYS A 410 -5.08 -11.47 5.30
CA LYS A 410 -6.41 -12.08 5.42
C LYS A 410 -6.75 -12.94 4.20
N ALA A 411 -6.42 -12.51 2.98
CA ALA A 411 -6.62 -13.30 1.76
C ALA A 411 -5.82 -14.61 1.79
N HIS A 412 -4.62 -14.58 2.37
CA HIS A 412 -3.75 -15.74 2.64
C HIS A 412 -4.14 -16.53 3.90
N GLN A 413 -5.27 -16.21 4.54
CA GLN A 413 -5.77 -16.86 5.76
C GLN A 413 -4.81 -16.79 6.96
N ILE A 414 -3.95 -15.76 6.99
CA ILE A 414 -3.03 -15.46 8.08
C ILE A 414 -3.75 -14.57 9.10
N PRO A 415 -3.92 -15.01 10.36
CA PRO A 415 -4.53 -14.19 11.39
C PRO A 415 -3.61 -13.02 11.76
N VAL A 416 -4.15 -11.80 11.70
CA VAL A 416 -3.49 -10.60 12.22
C VAL A 416 -4.04 -10.32 13.62
N LEU A 417 -3.18 -10.41 14.61
CA LEU A 417 -3.53 -10.33 16.03
C LEU A 417 -3.36 -8.90 16.54
N PRO A 418 -4.24 -8.44 17.44
CA PRO A 418 -4.15 -7.10 18.02
C PRO A 418 -2.85 -6.90 18.81
N PRO A 419 -2.43 -5.65 19.04
CA PRO A 419 -1.32 -5.38 19.93
C PRO A 419 -1.64 -5.86 21.35
N ASP A 420 -0.61 -6.32 22.07
CA ASP A 420 -0.71 -6.80 23.44
C ASP A 420 0.59 -6.51 24.20
N VAL A 421 0.52 -5.88 25.36
CA VAL A 421 1.73 -5.51 26.15
C VAL A 421 2.55 -6.72 26.62
N ASN A 422 1.96 -7.91 26.73
CA ASN A 422 2.65 -9.15 27.12
C ASN A 422 3.32 -9.88 25.95
N TYR A 423 2.79 -9.76 24.73
CA TYR A 423 3.29 -10.53 23.58
C TYR A 423 3.93 -9.67 22.48
N SER A 424 3.38 -8.49 22.20
CA SER A 424 3.89 -7.61 21.14
C SER A 424 5.33 -7.18 21.40
N GLN A 425 6.09 -7.07 20.32
CA GLN A 425 7.44 -6.50 20.31
C GLN A 425 7.38 -5.08 19.74
N ASN A 426 8.54 -4.44 19.59
CA ASN A 426 8.68 -3.15 18.92
C ASN A 426 8.07 -3.16 17.52
N ARG A 427 8.51 -4.14 16.72
CA ARG A 427 8.14 -4.38 15.32
C ARG A 427 7.09 -5.49 15.23
N PHE A 428 6.48 -5.67 14.06
CA PHE A 428 5.57 -6.80 13.83
C PHE A 428 6.33 -8.11 14.02
N SER A 429 5.67 -9.10 14.62
CA SER A 429 6.28 -10.39 14.95
C SER A 429 5.35 -11.53 14.53
N VAL A 430 5.89 -12.74 14.43
CA VAL A 430 5.12 -13.93 14.06
C VAL A 430 5.06 -14.86 15.27
N GLU A 431 3.88 -15.42 15.51
CA GLU A 431 3.67 -16.44 16.54
C GLU A 431 2.73 -17.54 16.06
N LYS A 432 2.79 -18.71 16.70
CA LYS A 432 1.93 -19.85 16.38
C LYS A 432 0.57 -19.66 17.05
N VAL A 433 -0.49 -19.61 16.25
CA VAL A 433 -1.88 -19.45 16.69
C VAL A 433 -2.64 -20.74 16.40
N THR A 434 -3.36 -21.25 17.41
CA THR A 434 -4.27 -22.37 17.21
C THR A 434 -5.64 -21.84 16.77
N LYS A 435 -6.05 -22.13 15.54
CA LYS A 435 -7.39 -21.81 15.05
C LYS A 435 -8.44 -22.62 15.83
N PRO A 436 -9.71 -22.16 15.88
CA PRO A 436 -10.81 -22.93 16.48
C PRO A 436 -10.99 -24.34 15.90
N SER A 437 -10.51 -24.58 14.68
CA SER A 437 -10.47 -25.90 14.03
C SER A 437 -9.44 -26.87 14.62
N GLY A 438 -8.58 -26.42 15.54
CA GLY A 438 -7.44 -27.18 16.08
C GLY A 438 -6.17 -27.10 15.22
N GLU A 439 -6.23 -26.42 14.07
CA GLU A 439 -5.07 -26.21 13.19
C GLU A 439 -4.13 -25.12 13.77
N VAL A 440 -2.83 -25.41 13.83
CA VAL A 440 -1.81 -24.42 14.22
C VAL A 440 -1.30 -23.71 12.98
N VAL A 441 -1.48 -22.39 12.93
CA VAL A 441 -1.01 -21.53 11.84
C VAL A 441 -0.09 -20.44 12.37
N HIS A 442 0.70 -19.83 11.51
CA HIS A 442 1.46 -18.62 11.86
C HIS A 442 0.52 -17.41 11.79
N GLY A 443 0.51 -16.62 12.86
CA GLY A 443 -0.21 -15.36 12.97
C GLY A 443 0.74 -14.19 13.13
N ILE A 444 0.34 -13.02 12.64
CA ILE A 444 1.13 -11.79 12.70
C ILE A 444 0.65 -10.97 13.90
N ARG A 445 1.51 -10.76 14.89
CA ARG A 445 1.25 -9.91 16.05
C ARG A 445 1.64 -8.46 15.75
N PHE A 446 0.72 -7.54 16.03
CA PHE A 446 0.93 -6.12 15.84
C PHE A 446 2.12 -5.56 16.65
N GLY A 447 2.96 -4.76 16.02
CA GLY A 447 4.09 -4.09 16.68
C GLY A 447 3.63 -2.86 17.48
N LEU A 448 4.19 -2.64 18.67
CA LEU A 448 3.79 -1.52 19.53
C LEU A 448 4.17 -0.14 18.95
N GLU A 449 5.25 -0.05 18.16
CA GLU A 449 5.68 1.21 17.52
C GLU A 449 4.77 1.64 16.37
N ALA A 450 3.98 0.72 15.80
CA ALA A 450 3.02 1.03 14.74
C ALA A 450 1.75 1.72 15.27
N ILE A 451 1.59 1.82 16.60
CA ILE A 451 0.44 2.47 17.24
C ILE A 451 0.68 3.99 17.27
N LYS A 452 -0.22 4.76 16.66
CA LYS A 452 -0.11 6.22 16.61
C LYS A 452 -0.13 6.81 18.03
N GLY A 453 0.93 7.55 18.37
CA GLY A 453 1.10 8.15 19.71
C GLY A 453 1.95 7.32 20.67
N VAL A 454 2.43 6.14 20.25
CA VAL A 454 3.40 5.32 20.99
C VAL A 454 4.78 5.48 20.35
N GLY A 455 5.73 6.08 21.06
CA GLY A 455 7.09 6.29 20.56
C GLY A 455 8.06 5.14 20.90
N GLY A 456 9.12 4.96 20.12
CA GLY A 456 10.10 3.86 20.31
C GLY A 456 10.66 3.77 21.72
N ILE A 457 11.04 4.89 22.34
CA ILE A 457 11.55 4.94 23.73
C ILE A 457 10.54 4.36 24.74
N ALA A 458 9.24 4.63 24.52
CA ALA A 458 8.18 4.09 25.38
C ALA A 458 8.09 2.56 25.22
N VAL A 459 8.17 2.07 23.99
CA VAL A 459 8.12 0.64 23.68
C VAL A 459 9.32 -0.11 24.24
N ASP A 460 10.53 0.42 24.05
CA ASP A 460 11.77 -0.14 24.62
C ASP A 460 11.64 -0.29 26.13
N THR A 461 11.07 0.71 26.80
CA THR A 461 10.84 0.69 28.24
C THR A 461 9.85 -0.40 28.65
N ILE A 462 8.77 -0.60 27.87
CA ILE A 462 7.77 -1.65 28.11
C ILE A 462 8.39 -3.04 27.95
N VAL A 463 9.12 -3.26 26.86
CA VAL A 463 9.76 -4.55 26.56
C VAL A 463 10.84 -4.87 27.59
N GLU A 464 11.63 -3.88 28.02
CA GLU A 464 12.65 -4.06 29.06
C GLU A 464 12.03 -4.35 30.44
N ALA A 465 10.95 -3.63 30.80
CA ALA A 465 10.20 -3.92 32.02
C ALA A 465 9.66 -5.34 32.01
N ARG A 466 9.16 -5.83 30.85
CA ARG A 466 8.69 -7.21 30.68
C ARG A 466 9.81 -8.24 30.80
N LYS A 467 11.00 -7.97 30.23
CA LYS A 467 12.17 -8.86 30.33
C LYS A 467 12.66 -9.01 31.77
N THR A 468 12.70 -7.91 32.52
CA THR A 468 13.22 -7.89 33.90
C THR A 468 12.24 -8.41 34.94
N GLY A 469 10.94 -8.14 34.78
CA GLY A 469 9.90 -8.48 35.77
C GLY A 469 8.87 -9.52 35.33
N GLY A 470 9.02 -10.15 34.16
CA GLY A 470 8.06 -11.12 33.61
C GLY A 470 6.80 -10.49 33.02
N ARG A 471 5.76 -11.30 32.76
CA ARG A 471 4.48 -10.81 32.22
C ARG A 471 3.79 -9.82 33.16
N PHE A 472 3.05 -8.88 32.60
CA PHE A 472 2.18 -7.99 33.35
C PHE A 472 0.91 -8.74 33.75
N THR A 473 0.52 -8.63 35.01
CA THR A 473 -0.67 -9.33 35.56
C THR A 473 -1.92 -8.45 35.58
N SER A 474 -1.75 -7.12 35.55
CA SER A 474 -2.84 -6.14 35.52
C SER A 474 -2.31 -4.81 34.97
N VAL A 475 -3.21 -3.91 34.57
CA VAL A 475 -2.82 -2.56 34.12
C VAL A 475 -2.12 -1.78 35.25
N MET A 476 -2.53 -2.01 36.50
CA MET A 476 -1.84 -1.43 37.65
C MET A 476 -0.39 -1.96 37.77
N ASN A 477 -0.17 -3.27 37.62
CA ASN A 477 1.16 -3.85 37.61
C ASN A 477 2.04 -3.26 36.50
N PHE A 478 1.45 -3.00 35.33
CA PHE A 478 2.11 -2.32 34.22
C PHE A 478 2.54 -0.89 34.60
N CYS A 479 1.61 -0.05 35.08
CA CYS A 479 1.91 1.34 35.43
C CYS A 479 2.98 1.46 36.53
N LYS A 480 3.00 0.53 37.50
CA LYS A 480 4.02 0.52 38.57
C LYS A 480 5.43 0.21 38.06
N ARG A 481 5.54 -0.66 37.05
CA ARG A 481 6.83 -1.17 36.54
C ARG A 481 7.43 -0.31 35.44
N VAL A 482 6.60 0.44 34.74
CA VAL A 482 7.02 1.26 33.59
C VAL A 482 7.14 2.72 34.05
N SER A 483 8.23 3.39 33.65
CA SER A 483 8.45 4.79 34.05
C SER A 483 7.38 5.71 33.46
N THR A 484 6.64 6.42 34.32
CA THR A 484 5.59 7.39 33.95
C THR A 484 6.14 8.59 33.16
N ARG A 485 7.45 8.87 33.25
CA ARG A 485 8.13 9.89 32.43
C ARG A 485 8.31 9.48 30.97
N LYS A 486 8.59 8.19 30.73
CA LYS A 486 8.81 7.65 29.37
C LYS A 486 7.50 7.17 28.74
N VAL A 487 6.56 6.68 29.54
CA VAL A 487 5.22 6.26 29.14
C VAL A 487 4.20 7.22 29.72
N ASN A 488 3.90 8.26 28.94
CA ASN A 488 3.00 9.32 29.33
C ASN A 488 1.51 8.96 29.12
N LYS A 489 0.60 9.83 29.56
CA LYS A 489 -0.87 9.69 29.38
C LYS A 489 -1.26 9.34 27.94
N LYS A 490 -0.64 9.98 26.95
CA LYS A 490 -0.98 9.75 25.54
C LYS A 490 -0.63 8.33 25.08
N VAL A 491 0.47 7.77 25.56
CA VAL A 491 0.87 6.39 25.28
C VAL A 491 -0.14 5.41 25.88
N LEU A 492 -0.54 5.59 27.13
CA LEU A 492 -1.54 4.73 27.79
C LEU A 492 -2.92 4.81 27.13
N GLU A 493 -3.35 6.00 26.71
CA GLU A 493 -4.60 6.18 25.96
C GLU A 493 -4.55 5.39 24.64
N SER A 494 -3.43 5.51 23.92
CA SER A 494 -3.25 4.88 22.62
C SER A 494 -3.19 3.35 22.75
N LEU A 495 -2.48 2.82 23.75
CA LEU A 495 -2.43 1.38 24.05
C LEU A 495 -3.81 0.84 24.46
N THR A 496 -4.54 1.58 25.29
CA THR A 496 -5.91 1.20 25.71
C THR A 496 -6.85 1.14 24.52
N ILE A 497 -6.85 2.17 23.67
CA ILE A 497 -7.71 2.22 22.49
C ILE A 497 -7.35 1.12 21.49
N ALA A 498 -6.06 0.86 21.28
CA ALA A 498 -5.56 -0.16 20.37
C ALA A 498 -5.80 -1.61 20.85
N GLY A 499 -6.21 -1.80 22.10
CA GLY A 499 -6.44 -3.13 22.70
C GLY A 499 -5.21 -3.76 23.36
N GLY A 500 -4.14 -3.00 23.55
CA GLY A 500 -2.89 -3.45 24.17
C GLY A 500 -3.04 -4.01 25.58
N PHE A 501 -4.11 -3.65 26.28
CA PHE A 501 -4.40 -4.09 27.64
C PHE A 501 -5.54 -5.12 27.74
N ASP A 502 -6.10 -5.59 26.62
CA ASP A 502 -7.32 -6.42 26.66
C ASP A 502 -7.14 -7.74 27.43
N GLU A 503 -5.95 -8.36 27.42
CA GLU A 503 -5.66 -9.59 28.17
C GLU A 503 -5.58 -9.34 29.69
N ILE A 504 -5.08 -8.18 30.11
CA ILE A 504 -4.81 -7.84 31.52
C ILE A 504 -5.79 -6.83 32.11
N GLY A 505 -6.76 -6.41 31.30
CA GLY A 505 -7.73 -5.37 31.63
C GLY A 505 -8.79 -5.89 32.59
N GLU A 506 -8.90 -5.25 33.75
CA GLU A 506 -9.90 -5.59 34.77
C GLU A 506 -11.27 -4.96 34.45
N VAL A 507 -11.29 -3.95 33.58
CA VAL A 507 -12.48 -3.18 33.19
C VAL A 507 -12.53 -2.99 31.67
N ASN A 508 -13.70 -2.62 31.14
CA ASN A 508 -13.86 -2.33 29.72
C ASN A 508 -12.99 -1.14 29.27
N ARG A 509 -12.65 -1.05 27.97
CA ARG A 509 -11.77 0.01 27.44
C ARG A 509 -12.24 1.43 27.75
N ALA A 510 -13.56 1.67 27.82
CA ALA A 510 -14.11 3.00 28.16
C ALA A 510 -13.78 3.39 29.59
N SER A 511 -14.02 2.46 30.51
CA SER A 511 -13.70 2.58 31.94
C SER A 511 -12.20 2.74 32.15
N LEU A 512 -11.38 1.96 31.44
CA LEU A 512 -9.93 2.04 31.53
C LEU A 512 -9.43 3.41 31.06
N LEU A 513 -9.88 3.88 29.89
CA LEU A 513 -9.52 5.19 29.33
C LEU A 513 -9.85 6.33 30.29
N ALA A 514 -11.03 6.29 30.92
CA ALA A 514 -11.48 7.31 31.87
C ALA A 514 -10.66 7.32 33.19
N SER A 515 -9.93 6.22 33.47
CA SER A 515 -9.18 5.99 34.71
C SER A 515 -7.67 6.20 34.57
N ILE A 516 -7.16 6.44 33.35
CA ILE A 516 -5.71 6.57 33.08
C ILE A 516 -5.03 7.65 33.93
N GLU A 517 -5.70 8.78 34.14
CA GLU A 517 -5.15 9.89 34.91
C GLU A 517 -4.93 9.51 36.38
N THR A 518 -5.95 8.92 37.00
CA THR A 518 -5.88 8.39 38.36
C THR A 518 -4.85 7.27 38.50
N LEU A 519 -4.72 6.41 37.48
CA LEU A 519 -3.70 5.34 37.46
C LEU A 519 -2.27 5.90 37.41
N LEU A 520 -2.05 6.98 36.65
CA LEU A 520 -0.75 7.62 36.54
C LEU A 520 -0.36 8.36 37.82
N GLU A 521 -1.29 9.04 38.46
CA GLU A 521 -1.07 9.69 39.76
C GLU A 521 -0.65 8.65 40.81
N PHE A 522 -1.43 7.58 40.96
CA PHE A 522 -1.15 6.51 41.93
C PHE A 522 0.21 5.83 41.66
N ALA A 523 0.52 5.51 40.40
CA ALA A 523 1.80 4.91 40.05
C ALA A 523 2.99 5.87 40.22
N GLY A 524 2.78 7.17 39.99
CA GLY A 524 3.79 8.21 40.17
C GLY A 524 4.16 8.40 41.64
N ASP A 525 3.17 8.44 42.54
CA ASP A 525 3.38 8.57 43.98
C ASP A 525 4.19 7.38 44.53
N GLU A 526 3.81 6.16 44.16
CA GLU A 526 4.50 4.94 44.61
C GLU A 526 5.94 4.82 44.04
N GLN A 527 6.18 5.30 42.82
CA GLN A 527 7.53 5.38 42.25
C GLN A 527 8.40 6.40 43.00
N ALA A 528 7.84 7.56 43.36
CA ALA A 528 8.55 8.57 44.14
C ALA A 528 8.89 8.07 45.55
N GLU A 529 7.98 7.36 46.23
CA GLU A 529 8.23 6.75 47.54
C GLU A 529 9.39 5.73 47.49
N ARG A 530 9.43 4.88 46.44
CA ARG A 530 10.53 3.93 46.20
C ARG A 530 11.88 4.62 45.95
N GLU A 531 11.90 5.66 45.12
CA GLU A 531 13.13 6.42 44.81
C GLU A 531 13.68 7.13 46.05
N LEU A 532 12.80 7.54 46.97
CA LEU A 532 13.16 8.17 48.24
C LEU A 532 13.66 7.18 49.31
N GLY A 533 13.69 5.87 49.01
CA GLY A 533 14.15 4.84 49.94
C GLY A 533 13.27 4.66 51.17
N GLN A 534 12.03 5.17 51.14
CA GLN A 534 11.04 4.86 52.16
C GLN A 534 10.46 3.49 51.85
N ASN A 535 10.84 2.49 52.65
CA ASN A 535 10.08 1.25 52.72
C ASN A 535 8.66 1.64 53.16
N SER A 536 7.68 1.44 52.27
CA SER A 536 6.28 1.70 52.61
C SER A 536 5.94 0.93 53.88
N LEU A 537 5.22 1.54 54.81
CA LEU A 537 4.74 0.89 56.05
C LEU A 537 3.95 -0.41 55.77
N PHE A 538 3.58 -0.63 54.51
CA PHE A 538 2.85 -1.78 54.01
C PHE A 538 3.69 -2.97 53.55
N ASP A 539 5.02 -2.86 53.46
CA ASP A 539 5.91 -3.98 53.06
C ASP A 539 5.95 -5.12 54.10
N SER A 540 5.29 -4.93 55.25
CA SER A 540 5.12 -5.93 56.32
C SER A 540 3.84 -6.77 56.20
N PHE A 541 2.97 -6.50 55.22
CA PHE A 541 1.71 -7.23 55.02
C PHE A 541 1.81 -8.26 53.88
N SER A 542 1.08 -9.36 54.04
CA SER A 542 0.99 -10.41 53.01
C SER A 542 0.20 -9.94 51.77
N ALA A 543 0.41 -10.59 50.61
CA ALA A 543 -0.30 -10.25 49.37
C ALA A 543 -1.84 -10.35 49.46
N GLU A 544 -2.35 -11.15 50.41
CA GLU A 544 -3.79 -11.25 50.72
C GLU A 544 -4.29 -10.07 51.58
N GLU A 545 -3.47 -9.54 52.47
CA GLU A 545 -3.81 -8.37 53.31
C GLU A 545 -3.75 -7.06 52.51
N VAL A 546 -2.81 -6.92 51.57
CA VAL A 546 -2.74 -5.75 50.66
C VAL A 546 -3.97 -5.68 49.74
N LYS A 547 -4.52 -6.82 49.31
CA LYS A 547 -5.77 -6.90 48.54
C LYS A 547 -7.00 -6.39 49.30
N MET A 548 -6.98 -6.40 50.64
CA MET A 548 -8.10 -5.91 51.45
C MET A 548 -8.00 -4.40 51.77
N ILE A 549 -6.81 -3.79 51.67
CA ILE A 549 -6.56 -2.42 52.14
C ILE A 549 -6.66 -1.38 51.00
N THR A 550 -6.46 -1.76 49.74
CA THR A 550 -6.70 -0.87 48.59
C THR A 550 -7.83 -1.44 47.73
N PRO A 551 -9.03 -0.84 47.70
CA PRO A 551 -10.06 -1.31 46.79
C PRO A 551 -9.59 -1.03 45.38
N SER A 552 -9.21 -2.06 44.62
CA SER A 552 -8.99 -1.97 43.17
C SER A 552 -10.21 -1.36 42.46
N HIS A 553 -11.40 -1.47 43.06
CA HIS A 553 -12.65 -0.85 42.63
C HIS A 553 -12.74 0.68 42.83
N ALA A 554 -11.84 1.31 43.59
CA ALA A 554 -11.87 2.77 43.81
C ALA A 554 -11.09 3.57 42.75
N ILE A 555 -10.22 2.90 41.99
CA ILE A 555 -9.32 3.54 41.01
C ILE A 555 -9.94 3.55 39.61
N PHE A 556 -10.68 2.50 39.27
CA PHE A 556 -11.34 2.41 37.96
C PHE A 556 -12.74 3.02 38.00
N LYS A 557 -12.99 4.00 37.13
CA LYS A 557 -14.32 4.52 36.86
C LYS A 557 -15.19 3.44 36.21
N ASN A 558 -16.48 3.44 36.51
CA ASN A 558 -17.45 2.53 35.92
C ASN A 558 -18.23 3.22 34.80
N GLU A 559 -17.71 3.09 33.58
CA GLU A 559 -18.33 3.62 32.36
C GLU A 559 -19.00 2.49 31.57
N GLU A 560 -20.08 2.82 30.86
CA GLU A 560 -20.72 1.88 29.93
C GLU A 560 -19.76 1.48 28.80
N ALA A 561 -19.74 0.19 28.47
CA ALA A 561 -18.88 -0.31 27.40
C ALA A 561 -19.25 0.35 26.07
N TRP A 562 -18.25 0.68 25.25
CA TRP A 562 -18.52 1.28 23.94
C TRP A 562 -19.30 0.32 23.05
N PRO A 563 -20.24 0.85 22.23
CA PRO A 563 -20.78 0.12 21.10
C PRO A 563 -19.65 -0.38 20.19
N ARG A 564 -19.85 -1.53 19.55
CA ARG A 564 -18.83 -2.18 18.74
C ARG A 564 -18.29 -1.28 17.63
N SER A 565 -19.15 -0.53 16.95
CA SER A 565 -18.77 0.42 15.89
C SER A 565 -17.89 1.55 16.41
N LYS A 566 -18.26 2.16 17.54
CA LYS A 566 -17.43 3.16 18.23
C LYS A 566 -16.08 2.58 18.65
N GLN A 567 -16.03 1.37 19.19
CA GLN A 567 -14.76 0.71 19.52
C GLN A 567 -13.87 0.56 18.28
N LEU A 568 -14.43 0.06 17.17
CA LEU A 568 -13.71 -0.11 15.90
C LEU A 568 -13.26 1.23 15.31
N ALA A 569 -14.09 2.28 15.37
CA ALA A 569 -13.72 3.63 14.94
C ALA A 569 -12.52 4.19 15.75
N MET A 570 -12.54 3.98 17.07
CA MET A 570 -11.44 4.37 17.95
C MET A 570 -10.16 3.58 17.65
N GLU A 571 -10.27 2.26 17.41
CA GLU A 571 -9.14 1.44 16.95
C GLU A 571 -8.54 1.99 15.65
N LYS A 572 -9.38 2.28 14.64
CA LYS A 572 -8.94 2.86 13.36
C LYS A 572 -8.25 4.22 13.54
N ALA A 573 -8.68 5.03 14.50
CA ALA A 573 -8.08 6.34 14.76
C ALA A 573 -6.62 6.26 15.28
N VAL A 574 -6.29 5.19 16.02
CA VAL A 574 -4.98 5.00 16.65
C VAL A 574 -4.09 4.04 15.86
N VAL A 575 -4.67 2.98 15.31
CA VAL A 575 -3.95 1.92 14.60
C VAL A 575 -3.97 2.12 13.08
N GLY A 576 -4.87 2.97 12.58
CA GLY A 576 -5.03 3.28 11.15
C GLY A 576 -6.03 2.38 10.42
N PHE A 577 -6.42 1.25 11.01
CA PHE A 577 -7.39 0.29 10.45
C PHE A 577 -8.15 -0.43 11.58
N PHE A 578 -9.16 -1.22 11.20
CA PHE A 578 -9.96 -1.97 12.16
C PHE A 578 -9.29 -3.30 12.54
N VAL A 579 -8.85 -3.41 13.80
CA VAL A 579 -8.00 -4.51 14.29
C VAL A 579 -8.83 -5.70 14.74
N SER A 580 -9.82 -5.46 15.59
CA SER A 580 -10.58 -6.54 16.23
C SER A 580 -11.74 -7.09 15.38
N GLY A 581 -11.98 -6.54 14.19
CA GLY A 581 -13.04 -6.92 13.24
C GLY A 581 -13.29 -5.77 12.27
N HIS A 582 -14.17 -5.91 11.28
CA HIS A 582 -14.59 -4.83 10.40
C HIS A 582 -16.07 -4.48 10.66
N PRO A 583 -16.48 -3.19 10.66
CA PRO A 583 -17.89 -2.85 10.88
C PRO A 583 -18.84 -3.48 9.85
N MET A 584 -18.33 -3.76 8.64
CA MET A 584 -19.07 -4.49 7.60
C MET A 584 -19.10 -6.01 7.78
N ASP A 585 -18.35 -6.65 8.68
CA ASP A 585 -18.28 -8.12 8.76
C ASP A 585 -19.68 -8.77 8.87
N THR A 586 -20.57 -8.16 9.63
CA THR A 586 -21.96 -8.63 9.80
C THR A 586 -22.88 -8.21 8.65
N TRP A 587 -22.60 -7.06 8.03
CA TRP A 587 -23.47 -6.42 7.04
C TRP A 587 -23.10 -6.74 5.60
N GLN A 588 -21.88 -7.21 5.32
CA GLN A 588 -21.39 -7.40 3.96
C GLN A 588 -22.24 -8.41 3.20
N ARG A 589 -22.45 -9.61 3.76
CA ARG A 589 -23.29 -10.64 3.12
C ARG A 589 -24.72 -10.16 2.93
N ILE A 590 -25.28 -9.51 3.95
CA ILE A 590 -26.64 -8.95 3.90
C ILE A 590 -26.73 -7.94 2.76
N CYS A 591 -25.83 -6.95 2.71
CA CYS A 591 -25.80 -5.91 1.68
C CYS A 591 -25.52 -6.47 0.28
N GLU A 592 -24.67 -7.48 0.12
CA GLU A 592 -24.39 -8.10 -1.17
C GLU A 592 -25.62 -8.85 -1.72
N GLU A 593 -26.26 -9.70 -0.90
CA GLU A 593 -27.48 -10.40 -1.28
C GLU A 593 -28.65 -9.42 -1.53
N TRP A 594 -28.70 -8.35 -0.73
CA TRP A 594 -29.79 -7.40 -0.71
C TRP A 594 -29.73 -6.34 -1.83
N LEU A 595 -28.54 -5.83 -2.10
CA LEU A 595 -28.32 -4.69 -2.99
C LEU A 595 -27.72 -5.11 -4.33
N GLY A 596 -26.99 -6.23 -4.37
CA GLY A 596 -26.42 -6.78 -5.59
C GLY A 596 -25.25 -5.99 -6.18
N TRP A 597 -24.76 -4.94 -5.51
CA TRP A 597 -23.59 -4.16 -5.96
C TRP A 597 -22.45 -4.19 -4.94
N SER A 598 -21.23 -4.25 -5.47
CA SER A 598 -19.97 -4.09 -4.73
C SER A 598 -19.05 -3.12 -5.48
N THR A 599 -18.04 -2.57 -4.79
CA THR A 599 -17.04 -1.69 -5.42
C THR A 599 -16.28 -2.41 -6.53
N GLU A 600 -15.92 -3.67 -6.33
CA GLU A 600 -15.27 -4.54 -7.32
C GLU A 600 -16.15 -4.72 -8.57
N ARG A 601 -17.45 -4.99 -8.42
CA ARG A 601 -18.37 -5.14 -9.55
C ARG A 601 -18.43 -3.86 -10.40
N ILE A 602 -18.44 -2.69 -9.75
CA ILE A 602 -18.44 -1.40 -10.44
C ILE A 602 -17.14 -1.18 -11.21
N LYS A 603 -15.99 -1.51 -10.61
CA LYS A 603 -14.68 -1.41 -11.27
C LYS A 603 -14.57 -2.34 -12.47
N LYS A 604 -14.96 -3.60 -12.33
CA LYS A 604 -14.99 -4.57 -13.44
C LYS A 604 -15.89 -4.11 -14.59
N MET A 605 -17.06 -3.55 -14.29
CA MET A 605 -17.94 -2.96 -15.31
C MET A 605 -17.32 -1.74 -15.99
N ALA A 606 -16.50 -0.95 -15.28
CA ALA A 606 -15.76 0.16 -15.88
C ALA A 606 -14.70 -0.34 -16.86
N GLU A 607 -13.93 -1.37 -16.48
CA GLU A 607 -12.93 -2.03 -17.33
C GLU A 607 -13.56 -2.65 -18.59
N GLU A 608 -14.66 -3.40 -18.44
CA GLU A 608 -15.39 -3.99 -19.56
C GLU A 608 -15.91 -2.92 -20.54
N LYS A 609 -16.43 -1.79 -20.03
CA LYS A 609 -16.89 -0.67 -20.87
C LYS A 609 -15.73 0.06 -21.55
N GLN A 610 -14.57 0.16 -20.89
CA GLN A 610 -13.37 0.76 -21.46
C GLN A 610 -12.81 -0.13 -22.58
N ASN A 611 -12.75 -1.43 -22.37
CA ASN A 611 -12.35 -2.43 -23.36
C ASN A 611 -13.33 -2.46 -24.55
N ALA A 612 -14.64 -2.36 -24.30
CA ALA A 612 -15.64 -2.27 -25.38
C ALA A 612 -15.50 -0.97 -26.20
N LYS A 613 -15.24 0.18 -25.56
CA LYS A 613 -14.95 1.45 -26.26
C LYS A 613 -13.68 1.34 -27.13
N GLN A 614 -12.63 0.68 -26.63
CA GLN A 614 -11.41 0.46 -27.39
C GLN A 614 -11.60 -0.52 -28.55
N ALA A 615 -12.36 -1.60 -28.37
CA ALA A 615 -12.69 -2.56 -29.43
C ALA A 615 -13.52 -1.92 -30.56
N VAL A 616 -14.49 -1.04 -30.23
CA VAL A 616 -15.26 -0.29 -31.22
C VAL A 616 -14.37 0.73 -31.96
N LYS A 617 -13.41 1.35 -31.29
CA LYS A 617 -12.41 2.24 -31.91
C LYS A 617 -11.46 1.48 -32.86
N ALA A 618 -11.13 0.22 -32.53
CA ALA A 618 -10.27 -0.64 -33.34
C ALA A 618 -11.00 -1.28 -34.54
N ALA A 619 -12.32 -1.52 -34.43
CA ALA A 619 -13.14 -2.13 -35.47
C ALA A 619 -13.76 -1.14 -36.47
N ALA A 620 -13.64 0.17 -36.25
CA ALA A 620 -14.19 1.18 -37.15
C ALA A 620 -13.34 1.30 -38.44
N PRO A 621 -13.92 1.07 -39.64
CA PRO A 621 -13.27 1.47 -40.88
C PRO A 621 -13.10 2.99 -40.89
N LYS A 622 -12.01 3.49 -41.48
CA LYS A 622 -11.87 4.91 -41.83
C LYS A 622 -13.01 5.30 -42.78
N ALA A 623 -14.11 5.83 -42.25
CA ALA A 623 -15.26 6.29 -43.01
C ALA A 623 -15.48 7.80 -42.81
N ASP A 624 -15.98 8.42 -43.88
CA ASP A 624 -16.09 9.86 -44.15
C ASP A 624 -16.40 10.80 -42.98
N ALA A 625 -15.71 11.94 -42.99
CA ALA A 625 -15.81 13.04 -42.02
C ALA A 625 -17.15 13.82 -42.05
N ASN A 626 -18.23 13.26 -42.61
CA ASN A 626 -19.49 13.99 -42.83
C ASN A 626 -20.79 13.22 -42.53
N ALA A 627 -20.74 12.11 -41.78
CA ALA A 627 -21.96 11.50 -41.23
C ALA A 627 -22.38 12.22 -39.93
N PRO A 628 -23.65 12.65 -39.77
CA PRO A 628 -24.10 13.29 -38.55
C PRO A 628 -24.09 12.29 -37.39
N TYR A 629 -23.20 12.53 -36.42
CA TYR A 629 -23.10 11.77 -35.19
C TYR A 629 -24.35 12.05 -34.34
N ASP A 630 -25.18 11.01 -34.09
CA ASP A 630 -26.35 11.13 -33.22
C ASP A 630 -25.90 11.23 -31.75
N TYR A 631 -25.88 12.47 -31.24
CA TYR A 631 -25.53 12.83 -29.87
C TYR A 631 -26.57 12.41 -28.82
N ARG A 632 -27.66 11.73 -29.21
CA ARG A 632 -28.80 11.44 -28.32
C ARG A 632 -28.73 10.11 -27.57
N SER A 633 -27.69 9.29 -27.77
CA SER A 633 -27.50 8.05 -27.01
C SER A 633 -26.42 8.22 -25.93
N ARG A 634 -26.71 9.01 -24.89
CA ARG A 634 -25.96 8.85 -23.63
C ARG A 634 -26.23 7.42 -23.13
N PRO A 635 -25.19 6.61 -22.82
CA PRO A 635 -25.43 5.32 -22.20
C PRO A 635 -26.25 5.52 -20.93
N PRO A 636 -27.21 4.64 -20.63
CA PRO A 636 -28.08 4.79 -19.47
C PRO A 636 -27.21 4.92 -18.21
N LYS A 637 -27.50 5.95 -17.41
CA LYS A 637 -26.88 6.12 -16.09
C LYS A 637 -27.15 4.86 -15.28
N THR A 638 -26.09 4.23 -14.77
CA THR A 638 -26.22 3.00 -13.99
C THR A 638 -26.52 3.39 -12.56
N GLU A 639 -27.77 3.20 -12.13
CA GLU A 639 -28.12 3.35 -10.72
C GLU A 639 -27.55 2.18 -9.92
N VAL A 640 -26.93 2.52 -8.79
CA VAL A 640 -26.29 1.56 -7.89
C VAL A 640 -26.75 1.79 -6.46
N ALA A 641 -26.76 0.70 -5.69
CA ALA A 641 -26.99 0.73 -4.25
C ALA A 641 -25.93 -0.13 -3.60
N LEU A 642 -25.07 0.44 -2.74
CA LEU A 642 -23.94 -0.26 -2.14
C LEU A 642 -23.99 -0.14 -0.62
N GLY A 643 -23.64 -1.24 0.06
CA GLY A 643 -23.38 -1.23 1.49
C GLY A 643 -21.91 -0.98 1.76
N GLY A 644 -21.58 -0.12 2.72
CA GLY A 644 -20.20 0.21 3.03
C GLY A 644 -20.06 1.27 4.13
N LEU A 645 -18.85 1.78 4.29
CA LEU A 645 -18.49 2.82 5.24
C LEU A 645 -18.06 4.07 4.50
N LEU A 646 -18.38 5.24 5.06
CA LEU A 646 -17.82 6.49 4.58
C LEU A 646 -16.48 6.72 5.30
N SER A 647 -15.36 6.62 4.57
CA SER A 647 -14.02 6.62 5.17
C SER A 647 -13.40 8.00 5.24
N GLU A 648 -13.65 8.84 4.24
CA GLU A 648 -13.07 10.18 4.12
C GLU A 648 -14.08 11.15 3.52
N MET A 649 -13.92 12.44 3.86
CA MET A 649 -14.70 13.50 3.25
C MET A 649 -13.93 14.82 3.21
N ARG A 650 -14.04 15.53 2.09
CA ARG A 650 -13.56 16.88 1.86
C ARG A 650 -14.72 17.77 1.41
N GLU A 651 -15.02 18.78 2.22
CA GLU A 651 -15.99 19.81 1.85
C GLU A 651 -15.37 20.84 0.90
N VAL A 652 -16.17 21.29 -0.06
CA VAL A 652 -15.80 22.33 -1.01
C VAL A 652 -16.99 23.27 -1.20
N THR A 653 -16.74 24.57 -1.20
CA THR A 653 -17.74 25.57 -1.58
C THR A 653 -17.68 25.79 -3.08
N THR A 654 -18.82 25.65 -3.77
CA THR A 654 -18.92 25.88 -5.20
C THR A 654 -18.76 27.36 -5.56
N LYS A 655 -18.52 27.67 -6.84
CA LYS A 655 -18.49 29.05 -7.35
C LYS A 655 -19.76 29.85 -7.06
N LYS A 656 -20.89 29.17 -6.78
CA LYS A 656 -22.19 29.77 -6.42
C LYS A 656 -22.39 29.95 -4.90
N GLY A 657 -21.37 29.68 -4.08
CA GLY A 657 -21.42 29.81 -2.63
C GLY A 657 -22.11 28.65 -1.89
N THR A 658 -22.59 27.62 -2.60
CA THR A 658 -23.23 26.45 -2.00
C THR A 658 -22.20 25.37 -1.65
N ARG A 659 -22.40 24.65 -0.54
CA ARG A 659 -21.47 23.61 -0.06
C ARG A 659 -21.74 22.29 -0.77
N MET A 660 -20.69 21.61 -1.22
CA MET A 660 -20.70 20.24 -1.71
C MET A 660 -19.60 19.42 -1.02
N ALA A 661 -19.62 18.10 -1.15
CA ALA A 661 -18.61 17.24 -0.54
C ALA A 661 -18.14 16.15 -1.51
N PHE A 662 -16.84 15.86 -1.43
CA PHE A 662 -16.21 14.70 -2.07
C PHE A 662 -15.79 13.74 -0.96
N GLY A 663 -15.97 12.45 -1.14
CA GLY A 663 -15.60 11.47 -0.13
C GLY A 663 -15.16 10.14 -0.73
N GLN A 664 -14.73 9.24 0.15
CA GLN A 664 -14.42 7.87 -0.19
C GLN A 664 -15.40 6.95 0.53
N PHE A 665 -16.02 6.05 -0.22
CA PHE A 665 -16.90 5.02 0.30
C PHE A 665 -16.21 3.66 0.14
N GLU A 666 -16.11 2.91 1.22
CA GLU A 666 -15.37 1.66 1.29
C GLU A 666 -16.28 0.48 1.66
N ASP A 667 -16.22 -0.59 0.87
CA ASP A 667 -16.72 -1.91 1.26
C ASP A 667 -15.52 -2.85 1.49
N MET A 668 -15.78 -4.13 1.79
CA MET A 668 -14.69 -5.09 2.01
C MET A 668 -13.88 -5.45 0.76
N LYS A 669 -14.29 -4.97 -0.42
CA LYS A 669 -13.69 -5.28 -1.72
C LYS A 669 -12.94 -4.08 -2.32
N GLY A 670 -13.06 -2.89 -1.72
CA GLY A 670 -12.29 -1.72 -2.10
C GLY A 670 -12.94 -0.39 -1.78
N LYS A 671 -12.30 0.68 -2.23
CA LYS A 671 -12.76 2.08 -2.12
C LYS A 671 -13.27 2.60 -3.45
N ILE A 672 -14.26 3.49 -3.41
CA ILE A 672 -14.77 4.26 -4.56
C ILE A 672 -15.02 5.72 -4.17
N GLU A 673 -14.70 6.63 -5.08
CA GLU A 673 -14.94 8.07 -4.89
C GLU A 673 -16.45 8.36 -4.97
N VAL A 674 -16.96 9.13 -4.02
CA VAL A 674 -18.37 9.52 -3.93
C VAL A 674 -18.50 11.03 -3.89
N ILE A 675 -19.50 11.56 -4.59
CA ILE A 675 -19.72 13.01 -4.74
C ILE A 675 -21.12 13.35 -4.23
N PHE A 676 -21.18 14.26 -3.26
CA PHE A 676 -22.41 14.83 -2.72
C PHE A 676 -22.58 16.24 -3.30
N PHE A 677 -23.43 16.39 -4.30
CA PHE A 677 -23.80 17.70 -4.83
C PHE A 677 -24.52 18.56 -3.79
N PRO A 678 -24.58 19.89 -3.96
CA PRO A 678 -25.11 20.78 -2.93
C PRO A 678 -26.50 20.42 -2.38
N ASP A 679 -27.43 20.03 -3.24
CA ASP A 679 -28.79 19.68 -2.82
C ASP A 679 -28.81 18.38 -1.98
N ALA A 680 -27.98 17.40 -2.36
CA ALA A 680 -27.81 16.17 -1.61
C ALA A 680 -27.06 16.41 -0.29
N TYR A 681 -26.01 17.23 -0.30
CA TYR A 681 -25.20 17.52 0.87
C TYR A 681 -25.96 18.35 1.92
N ALA A 682 -26.81 19.28 1.48
CA ALA A 682 -27.67 20.04 2.38
C ALA A 682 -28.61 19.12 3.19
N THR A 683 -29.08 18.03 2.59
CA THR A 683 -29.99 17.07 3.23
C THR A 683 -29.24 16.00 4.03
N LEU A 684 -28.10 15.52 3.52
CA LEU A 684 -27.37 14.37 4.08
C LEU A 684 -26.20 14.77 4.98
N GLY A 685 -25.88 16.06 5.11
CA GLY A 685 -24.68 16.55 5.79
C GLY A 685 -24.54 16.11 7.25
N GLU A 686 -25.65 15.99 7.99
CA GLU A 686 -25.62 15.47 9.36
C GLU A 686 -25.28 13.98 9.42
N ILE A 687 -25.92 13.17 8.56
CA ILE A 687 -25.64 11.73 8.45
C ILE A 687 -24.18 11.51 8.04
N VAL A 688 -23.68 12.28 7.07
CA VAL A 688 -22.29 12.23 6.60
C VAL A 688 -21.30 12.52 7.73
N LYS A 689 -21.54 13.57 8.53
CA LYS A 689 -20.66 13.91 9.66
C LYS A 689 -20.66 12.84 10.74
N ARG A 690 -21.84 12.30 11.05
CA ARG A 690 -21.99 11.24 12.06
C ARG A 690 -21.31 9.93 11.60
N ALA A 691 -21.45 9.58 10.32
CA ALA A 691 -20.86 8.39 9.74
C ALA A 691 -19.33 8.35 9.83
N LEU A 692 -18.67 9.50 9.66
CA LEU A 692 -17.21 9.61 9.76
C LEU A 692 -16.68 9.37 11.18
N VAL A 693 -17.53 9.53 12.20
CA VAL A 693 -17.17 9.36 13.61
C VAL A 693 -17.51 7.96 14.11
N GLU A 694 -18.70 7.47 13.77
CA GLU A 694 -19.24 6.22 14.33
C GLU A 694 -18.79 4.98 13.56
N ALA A 695 -18.33 5.12 12.31
CA ALA A 695 -17.96 4.02 11.42
C ALA A 695 -19.07 2.94 11.31
N ASP A 696 -20.33 3.36 11.41
CA ASP A 696 -21.50 2.49 11.25
C ASP A 696 -21.79 2.21 9.77
N PRO A 697 -22.18 0.96 9.41
CA PRO A 697 -22.56 0.59 8.04
C PRO A 697 -23.69 1.43 7.47
N LEU A 698 -23.48 1.89 6.24
CA LEU A 698 -24.40 2.72 5.47
C LEU A 698 -24.81 2.00 4.19
N VAL A 699 -26.00 2.34 3.70
CA VAL A 699 -26.46 2.02 2.34
C VAL A 699 -26.47 3.31 1.54
N LEU A 700 -25.60 3.35 0.53
CA LEU A 700 -25.46 4.45 -0.40
C LEU A 700 -26.22 4.12 -1.68
N ARG A 701 -27.09 5.02 -2.14
CA ARG A 701 -27.74 4.92 -3.46
C ARG A 701 -27.35 6.12 -4.31
N GLY A 702 -27.00 5.85 -5.56
CA GLY A 702 -26.51 6.88 -6.46
C GLY A 702 -26.42 6.44 -7.91
N GLU A 703 -25.91 7.34 -8.73
CA GLU A 703 -25.62 7.08 -10.14
C GLU A 703 -24.11 6.95 -10.33
N VAL A 704 -23.66 5.89 -11.00
CA VAL A 704 -22.23 5.75 -11.36
C VAL A 704 -21.94 6.55 -12.62
N GLU A 705 -20.90 7.37 -12.53
CA GLU A 705 -20.29 8.06 -13.65
C GLU A 705 -19.04 7.30 -14.09
N PHE A 706 -19.08 6.78 -15.32
CA PHE A 706 -17.96 6.09 -15.97
C PHE A 706 -17.21 7.08 -16.86
N GLY A 707 -16.08 7.61 -16.37
CA GLY A 707 -15.20 8.52 -17.11
C GLY A 707 -13.96 7.81 -17.69
N ASP A 708 -12.97 8.61 -18.12
CA ASP A 708 -11.63 8.11 -18.47
C ASP A 708 -10.74 7.89 -17.22
N GLU A 709 -11.19 8.39 -16.06
CA GLU A 709 -10.62 8.15 -14.72
C GLU A 709 -11.37 7.01 -13.99
N ALA A 710 -10.94 6.68 -12.77
CA ALA A 710 -11.64 5.75 -11.89
C ALA A 710 -13.14 6.11 -11.73
N PRO A 711 -14.05 5.11 -11.69
CA PRO A 711 -15.49 5.36 -11.62
C PRO A 711 -15.86 6.09 -10.32
N LYS A 712 -16.82 7.03 -10.42
CA LYS A 712 -17.28 7.86 -9.30
C LYS A 712 -18.78 7.68 -9.10
N ILE A 713 -19.26 7.79 -7.87
CA ILE A 713 -20.70 7.69 -7.57
C ILE A 713 -21.25 9.07 -7.20
N LEU A 714 -22.27 9.51 -7.92
CA LEU A 714 -23.05 10.69 -7.60
C LEU A 714 -24.14 10.28 -6.61
N VAL A 715 -23.99 10.70 -5.34
CA VAL A 715 -24.84 10.22 -4.24
C VAL A 715 -26.21 10.91 -4.29
N LYS A 716 -27.28 10.10 -4.28
CA LYS A 716 -28.66 10.56 -4.18
C LYS A 716 -29.22 10.43 -2.77
N SER A 717 -28.95 9.30 -2.12
CA SER A 717 -29.40 9.05 -0.75
C SER A 717 -28.37 8.26 0.03
N LEU A 718 -28.34 8.49 1.34
CA LEU A 718 -27.50 7.80 2.29
C LEU A 718 -28.34 7.51 3.53
N GLU A 719 -28.44 6.24 3.90
CA GLU A 719 -29.24 5.76 5.02
C GLU A 719 -28.45 4.73 5.83
N TRP A 720 -28.71 4.60 7.13
CA TRP A 720 -28.05 3.58 7.97
C TRP A 720 -28.50 2.19 7.53
N ALA A 721 -27.56 1.25 7.39
CA ALA A 721 -27.87 -0.09 6.91
C ALA A 721 -28.93 -0.79 7.78
N GLU A 722 -28.92 -0.54 9.09
CA GLU A 722 -29.92 -1.08 10.01
C GLU A 722 -31.32 -0.53 9.75
N GLU A 723 -31.46 0.77 9.51
CA GLU A 723 -32.75 1.40 9.22
C GLU A 723 -33.30 0.94 7.88
N ALA A 724 -32.43 0.91 6.88
CA ALA A 724 -32.77 0.50 5.53
C ALA A 724 -33.13 -1.01 5.44
N HIS A 725 -32.55 -1.83 6.31
CA HIS A 725 -32.93 -3.23 6.48
C HIS A 725 -34.32 -3.36 7.13
N LYS A 726 -34.61 -2.57 8.18
CA LYS A 726 -35.91 -2.55 8.86
C LYS A 726 -37.08 -2.15 7.96
N THR A 727 -36.85 -1.29 6.96
CA THR A 727 -37.90 -0.77 6.07
C THR A 727 -38.21 -1.69 4.87
N ARG A 728 -37.31 -2.61 4.49
CA ARG A 728 -37.55 -3.52 3.35
C ARG A 728 -38.08 -4.89 3.76
N VAL A 729 -37.70 -5.40 4.93
CA VAL A 729 -38.16 -6.72 5.40
C VAL A 729 -39.61 -6.61 5.84
N ASN A 730 -40.52 -7.11 5.02
CA ASN A 730 -41.96 -7.07 5.26
C ASN A 730 -42.49 -8.42 5.76
N GLN A 731 -41.73 -9.49 5.52
CA GLN A 731 -42.09 -10.84 5.91
C GLN A 731 -40.88 -11.65 6.39
N VAL A 732 -40.98 -12.23 7.57
CA VAL A 732 -40.04 -13.21 8.12
C VAL A 732 -40.57 -14.60 7.81
N VAL A 733 -39.80 -15.42 7.11
CA VAL A 733 -40.16 -16.78 6.75
C VAL A 733 -39.29 -17.78 7.48
N LEU A 734 -39.89 -18.64 8.31
CA LEU A 734 -39.18 -19.72 8.98
C LEU A 734 -39.39 -21.02 8.22
N LYS A 735 -38.32 -21.62 7.70
CA LYS A 735 -38.36 -22.95 7.07
C LYS A 735 -38.08 -24.01 8.12
N LEU A 736 -39.12 -24.74 8.50
CA LEU A 736 -39.10 -25.71 9.59
C LEU A 736 -39.16 -27.14 9.00
N PRO A 737 -38.06 -27.92 9.05
CA PRO A 737 -38.08 -29.32 8.63
C PRO A 737 -38.84 -30.16 9.68
N LEU A 738 -40.02 -30.64 9.32
CA LEU A 738 -40.96 -31.34 10.21
C LEU A 738 -40.38 -32.54 10.98
N PRO A 739 -39.45 -33.35 10.45
CA PRO A 739 -38.85 -34.46 11.20
C PRO A 739 -38.13 -34.02 12.48
N ASN A 740 -37.71 -32.75 12.58
CA ASN A 740 -36.84 -32.23 13.63
C ASN A 740 -37.49 -31.15 14.50
N VAL A 741 -38.81 -30.93 14.38
CA VAL A 741 -39.52 -29.85 15.10
C VAL A 741 -40.36 -30.44 16.23
N THR A 742 -40.03 -30.10 17.47
CA THR A 742 -40.77 -30.53 18.66
C THR A 742 -41.82 -29.51 19.11
N PRO A 743 -42.88 -29.93 19.82
CA PRO A 743 -43.86 -29.01 20.40
C PRO A 743 -43.24 -27.98 21.37
N ASP A 744 -42.16 -28.32 22.08
CA ASP A 744 -41.49 -27.42 23.01
C ASP A 744 -40.72 -26.31 22.30
N GLN A 745 -40.05 -26.62 21.19
CA GLN A 745 -39.41 -25.61 20.33
C GLN A 745 -40.43 -24.62 19.77
N LEU A 746 -41.64 -25.06 19.42
CA LEU A 746 -42.70 -24.15 18.96
C LEU A 746 -43.25 -23.26 20.11
N ARG A 747 -43.29 -23.76 21.35
CA ARG A 747 -43.65 -22.95 22.53
C ARG A 747 -42.59 -21.92 22.85
N GLU A 748 -41.32 -22.30 22.72
CA GLU A 748 -40.18 -21.40 22.92
C GLU A 748 -40.12 -20.33 21.82
N LEU A 749 -40.32 -20.71 20.56
CA LEU A 749 -40.43 -19.80 19.43
C LEU A 749 -41.49 -18.72 19.65
N LYS A 750 -42.64 -19.10 20.21
CA LYS A 750 -43.70 -18.14 20.58
C LYS A 750 -43.23 -17.12 21.63
N LYS A 751 -42.40 -17.51 22.60
CA LYS A 751 -41.83 -16.58 23.60
C LYS A 751 -40.89 -15.57 22.93
N HIS A 752 -40.03 -16.04 22.03
CA HIS A 752 -39.09 -15.19 21.31
C HIS A 752 -39.80 -14.20 20.37
N PHE A 753 -40.88 -14.62 19.70
CA PHE A 753 -41.71 -13.69 18.92
C PHE A 753 -42.36 -12.59 19.78
N LEU A 754 -42.71 -12.90 21.03
CA LEU A 754 -43.24 -11.90 21.97
C LEU A 754 -42.15 -10.96 22.51
N GLN A 755 -40.91 -11.43 22.67
CA GLN A 755 -39.77 -10.61 23.10
C GLN A 755 -39.29 -9.66 21.99
N HIS A 756 -39.34 -10.10 20.74
CA HIS A 756 -38.88 -9.33 19.58
C HIS A 756 -40.05 -8.76 18.78
N ARG A 757 -41.04 -8.13 19.43
CA ARG A 757 -42.21 -7.56 18.75
C ARG A 757 -41.84 -6.51 17.70
N GLY A 758 -42.51 -6.57 16.54
CA GLY A 758 -42.31 -5.60 15.47
C GLY A 758 -43.37 -5.67 14.37
N LYS A 759 -43.08 -5.01 13.23
CA LYS A 759 -44.05 -4.81 12.14
C LYS A 759 -44.01 -5.87 11.05
N CYS A 760 -42.99 -6.74 11.04
CA CYS A 760 -42.81 -7.73 9.99
C CYS A 760 -43.80 -8.89 10.20
N SER A 761 -44.50 -9.29 9.13
CA SER A 761 -45.40 -10.45 9.15
C SER A 761 -44.61 -11.76 9.19
N ILE A 762 -45.14 -12.83 9.79
CA ILE A 762 -44.40 -14.09 9.92
C ILE A 762 -45.10 -15.20 9.12
N ARG A 763 -44.33 -15.95 8.33
CA ARG A 763 -44.77 -17.18 7.67
C ARG A 763 -43.93 -18.35 8.16
N LEU A 764 -44.57 -19.44 8.54
CA LEU A 764 -43.89 -20.70 8.87
C LEU A 764 -44.07 -21.67 7.70
N ASP A 765 -42.98 -22.04 7.03
CA ASP A 765 -42.95 -23.05 5.98
C ASP A 765 -42.59 -24.40 6.62
N PHE A 766 -43.55 -25.31 6.71
CA PHE A 766 -43.33 -26.67 7.20
C PHE A 766 -42.94 -27.60 6.05
N ILE A 767 -41.77 -28.23 6.16
CA ILE A 767 -41.15 -29.02 5.09
C ILE A 767 -41.03 -30.49 5.56
N ASP A 768 -41.81 -31.39 4.96
CA ASP A 768 -41.68 -32.85 5.08
C ASP A 768 -41.23 -33.41 3.71
N PRO A 769 -40.48 -34.52 3.64
CA PRO A 769 -40.12 -35.16 2.36
C PRO A 769 -41.32 -35.47 1.44
N ARG A 770 -42.54 -35.60 1.98
CA ARG A 770 -43.77 -35.94 1.24
C ARG A 770 -44.63 -34.73 0.89
N PHE A 771 -44.50 -33.61 1.61
CA PHE A 771 -45.31 -32.41 1.37
C PHE A 771 -44.66 -31.15 1.94
N LYS A 772 -44.99 -30.01 1.35
CA LYS A 772 -44.67 -28.68 1.88
C LYS A 772 -45.96 -27.92 2.13
N THR A 773 -46.12 -27.37 3.33
CA THR A 773 -47.25 -26.49 3.67
C THR A 773 -46.74 -25.24 4.36
N HIS A 774 -47.55 -24.19 4.40
CA HIS A 774 -47.18 -22.95 5.07
C HIS A 774 -48.32 -22.44 5.95
N LEU A 775 -47.94 -21.78 7.05
CA LEU A 775 -48.85 -21.12 7.96
C LEU A 775 -48.47 -19.64 8.02
N GLN A 776 -49.38 -18.78 7.56
CA GLN A 776 -49.26 -17.34 7.76
C GLN A 776 -49.78 -16.99 9.16
N LEU A 777 -48.92 -16.41 10.00
CA LEU A 777 -49.35 -15.96 11.33
C LEU A 777 -50.17 -14.66 11.21
N PRO A 778 -51.17 -14.46 12.11
CA PRO A 778 -51.98 -13.26 12.10
C PRO A 778 -51.16 -12.00 12.41
N LYS A 779 -51.60 -10.86 11.86
CA LYS A 779 -50.86 -9.58 11.88
C LYS A 779 -50.55 -9.04 13.28
N ASN A 780 -51.22 -9.53 14.32
CA ASN A 780 -50.97 -9.18 15.72
C ASN A 780 -49.77 -9.91 16.35
N VAL A 781 -49.14 -10.83 15.62
CA VAL A 781 -47.94 -11.59 16.04
C VAL A 781 -46.75 -11.23 15.14
N GLY A 782 -46.53 -9.93 14.92
CA GLY A 782 -45.40 -9.42 14.13
C GLY A 782 -44.11 -9.32 14.94
N VAL A 783 -42.97 -9.44 14.26
CA VAL A 783 -41.62 -9.36 14.86
C VAL A 783 -40.78 -8.27 14.23
N ALA A 784 -39.74 -7.81 14.95
CA ALA A 784 -38.71 -6.96 14.40
C ALA A 784 -37.64 -7.83 13.74
N ALA A 785 -37.35 -7.61 12.45
CA ALA A 785 -36.33 -8.33 11.69
C ALA A 785 -34.90 -7.85 12.07
N THR A 786 -34.53 -7.99 13.34
CA THR A 786 -33.20 -7.65 13.85
C THR A 786 -32.28 -8.87 13.85
N PRO A 787 -30.95 -8.68 13.73
CA PRO A 787 -30.00 -9.79 13.86
C PRO A 787 -30.16 -10.58 15.17
N ALA A 788 -30.43 -9.90 16.28
CA ALA A 788 -30.69 -10.54 17.56
C ALA A 788 -31.91 -11.48 17.54
N MET A 789 -32.98 -11.13 16.80
CA MET A 789 -34.14 -12.00 16.62
C MET A 789 -33.80 -13.23 15.78
N VAL A 790 -33.06 -13.02 14.67
CA VAL A 790 -32.60 -14.10 13.78
C VAL A 790 -31.76 -15.12 14.54
N GLU A 791 -30.76 -14.65 15.29
CA GLU A 791 -29.89 -15.50 16.10
C GLU A 791 -30.68 -16.25 17.18
N SER A 792 -31.55 -15.53 17.89
CA SER A 792 -32.38 -16.09 18.93
C SER A 792 -33.30 -17.20 18.43
N VAL A 793 -33.87 -17.07 17.23
CA VAL A 793 -34.73 -18.08 16.62
C VAL A 793 -33.93 -19.25 16.06
N ASN A 794 -32.82 -19.00 15.37
CA ASN A 794 -31.94 -20.07 14.87
C ASN A 794 -31.38 -20.94 16.01
N ARG A 795 -31.13 -20.36 17.18
CA ARG A 795 -30.67 -21.09 18.38
C ARG A 795 -31.66 -22.15 18.87
N ILE A 796 -32.97 -21.92 18.72
CA ILE A 796 -34.02 -22.87 19.13
C ILE A 796 -33.97 -24.16 18.30
N PHE A 797 -33.66 -24.03 17.01
CA PHE A 797 -33.66 -25.13 16.05
C PHE A 797 -32.27 -25.72 15.81
N GLY A 798 -31.20 -25.06 16.29
CA GLY A 798 -29.82 -25.49 16.09
C GLY A 798 -29.32 -25.39 14.65
N VAL A 799 -30.15 -24.86 13.75
CA VAL A 799 -29.88 -24.69 12.31
C VAL A 799 -30.49 -23.37 11.83
N GLU A 800 -30.00 -22.84 10.73
CA GLU A 800 -30.57 -21.64 10.11
C GLU A 800 -31.96 -21.95 9.53
N VAL A 801 -33.00 -21.44 10.18
CA VAL A 801 -34.39 -21.60 9.73
C VAL A 801 -35.00 -20.27 9.27
N VAL A 802 -34.43 -19.13 9.68
CA VAL A 802 -34.99 -17.81 9.41
C VAL A 802 -34.52 -17.27 8.05
N HIS A 803 -35.48 -16.84 7.23
CA HIS A 803 -35.26 -16.13 5.99
C HIS A 803 -36.03 -14.80 6.02
N LEU A 804 -35.37 -13.71 5.65
CA LEU A 804 -35.95 -12.38 5.61
C LEU A 804 -36.33 -12.06 4.15
N ILE A 805 -37.61 -11.69 3.92
CA ILE A 805 -38.18 -11.39 2.60
C ILE A 805 -38.61 -9.93 2.52
#